data_AF-A0A6I3XPS5-F1
#
_entry.id   AF-A0A6I3XPS5-F1
#
_cell.length_a   1.000
_cell.length_b   1.000
_cell.length_c   1.000
_cell.angle_alpha   90.00
_cell.angle_beta   90.00
_cell.angle_gamma   90.00
#
_symmetry.space_group_name_H-M   'P 1'
#
loop_
_entity.id
_entity.type
_entity.pdbx_description
1 polymer ?
#
loop_
_entity_poly.entity_id
_entity_poly.type
_entity_poly.pdbx_seq_one_letter_code
_entity_poly.pdbx_strand_id
1 'polypeptide(L)'
;MFEFLFKRPGDKGNDPQAAQGQHADAGPGRNGPGDGQGGQNGPDGKEARRAEQAERARALAGDEAAAVALILQSEFADVRLAAAEHVVSQPALEQVQGAVRNTDRRVAKLMQGRLDAIRHRQMEQRQAEASISQAQRLLQDEKLTPNQVADLDRLWKVIDAPPELAAEFDRLRAALSGRLEAQVALQRATIDALAALRRLGAGTAAGNEDEALQELERLGAEHAARVAAPEHGTLPRHLVADVEAALASARAVLVRPAAPPAMPPSVPVTAEPAPAAAAEDVPLAVDDAGSGAAEGGERQATAGIVPEAGPQPGEDAPAAGTAPAPAVVPPRPPKEKKITPADREANERFMALVDAMEAALGQGQLHTAAEHDKTLKDTRTGRLSTQQSERLAHVRAEYKRLAAWARWGGNVSREELVHAVEELPAQNLPMSELAKKVSAMRERWKSLDSVSGAAPKSLWEKFDAACTAAYAPAAAHFRQLADERHASAARAQALVDEVTALVADSPAAREDWRSLASSSQRLRQAWSRLGTIDRKDKKRLDTAFGKAMDTLMAPLEEQRRIEVARREQLIEEVYKLDPAERHTVDTLRGLQEAWQGHAKALPLERRQEQALWQKFRAACDTIFARRKESAHAADHERKAHLHAREAICAGLEGFTAEGDDKARQAAIGKALRDAAAAWHASGVVPRAAEARIETRYRAAVARLQGEADAIRKRAGAAQANALRDKLRLVQALENALAAPGPVDAQDWSARWAALPPLPADYERTLHARFNAALQAAAADAAPRGAYAGTLEANRSRLLAEVLRLEIVAGIDSGAEFARDRLKMQVEVLQDSLKSGHKAGHAGAQAAQFVALCAMPALVDDRTASRIETLFRRVGAEGR
;
A
#
# COMPACT_ATOMS: atom_id res chain seq x y z
N MET A 1 -15.82 4.45 31.18
CA MET A 1 -14.48 4.19 31.73
C MET A 1 -13.92 2.91 31.11
N PHE A 2 -13.32 3.00 29.92
CA PHE A 2 -12.31 2.08 29.34
C PHE A 2 -11.84 2.64 27.97
N GLU A 3 -11.60 3.95 27.90
CA GLU A 3 -10.94 4.61 26.76
C GLU A 3 -9.42 4.57 26.94
N PHE A 4 -8.77 3.43 26.72
CA PHE A 4 -7.30 3.36 26.66
C PHE A 4 -6.84 2.12 25.90
N LEU A 5 -6.68 2.20 24.58
CA LEU A 5 -5.92 1.17 23.80
C LEU A 5 -5.48 1.55 22.37
N PHE A 6 -5.72 2.78 21.88
CA PHE A 6 -5.28 3.21 20.54
C PHE A 6 -4.62 4.60 20.54
N LYS A 7 -3.46 4.71 21.18
CA LYS A 7 -2.59 5.89 21.08
C LYS A 7 -1.42 5.57 20.14
N ARG A 8 -1.46 6.09 18.91
CA ARG A 8 -0.30 6.07 17.98
C ARG A 8 0.75 7.08 18.47
N PRO A 9 2.04 6.71 18.58
CA PRO A 9 3.13 7.67 18.64
C PRO A 9 3.58 8.06 17.22
N GLY A 10 3.95 9.32 17.02
CA GLY A 10 4.72 9.75 15.85
C GLY A 10 3.91 10.33 14.69
N ASP A 11 3.30 11.49 14.93
CA ASP A 11 3.13 12.49 13.86
C ASP A 11 4.19 13.59 14.09
N LYS A 12 4.95 13.91 13.05
CA LYS A 12 5.95 14.99 13.04
C LYS A 12 5.73 15.78 11.76
N GLY A 13 4.95 16.86 11.88
CA GLY A 13 4.80 17.83 10.81
C GLY A 13 6.13 18.52 10.49
N ASN A 14 6.26 18.94 9.23
CA ASN A 14 7.25 19.91 8.81
C ASN A 14 6.64 20.73 7.67
N ASP A 15 6.25 21.97 7.96
CA ASP A 15 5.98 22.98 6.93
C ASP A 15 7.28 23.26 6.14
N PRO A 16 7.17 23.82 4.93
CA PRO A 16 7.45 25.25 4.87
C PRO A 16 6.46 26.04 4.00
N GLN A 17 6.24 27.30 4.42
CA GLN A 17 5.45 28.29 3.71
C GLN A 17 6.33 29.22 2.86
N ALA A 18 5.72 29.76 1.79
CA ALA A 18 5.96 31.09 1.18
C ALA A 18 7.23 31.39 0.33
N ALA A 19 6.98 31.56 -0.98
CA ALA A 19 7.44 32.68 -1.84
C ALA A 19 6.50 32.70 -3.07
N GLN A 20 5.51 33.58 -3.22
CA GLN A 20 5.50 35.03 -3.53
C GLN A 20 6.12 35.45 -4.88
N GLY A 21 5.32 36.17 -5.68
CA GLY A 21 5.60 36.68 -7.04
C GLY A 21 4.39 36.45 -7.98
N GLN A 22 3.36 37.32 -8.04
CA GLN A 22 3.29 38.61 -8.77
C GLN A 22 3.43 38.47 -10.31
N HIS A 23 2.67 39.14 -11.19
CA HIS A 23 1.48 40.00 -11.07
C HIS A 23 0.66 40.00 -12.40
N ALA A 24 -0.65 40.16 -12.25
CA ALA A 24 -1.71 40.74 -13.12
C ALA A 24 -1.39 41.46 -14.45
N ASP A 25 -2.23 41.21 -15.48
CA ASP A 25 -3.13 42.15 -16.21
C ASP A 25 -4.00 41.32 -17.22
N ALA A 26 -5.15 41.70 -17.79
CA ALA A 26 -6.06 42.85 -17.70
C ALA A 26 -7.52 42.40 -18.06
N GLY A 27 -8.54 43.20 -17.76
CA GLY A 27 -9.86 43.17 -18.44
C GLY A 27 -9.98 44.31 -19.47
N PRO A 28 -11.18 44.67 -20.00
CA PRO A 28 -12.51 44.06 -19.89
C PRO A 28 -13.15 43.70 -21.27
N GLY A 29 -14.35 43.11 -21.28
CA GLY A 29 -14.97 42.52 -22.50
C GLY A 29 -15.84 43.44 -23.38
N ARG A 30 -16.33 42.88 -24.51
CA ARG A 30 -17.43 43.40 -25.35
C ARG A 30 -18.14 42.25 -26.10
N ASN A 31 -19.41 42.48 -26.48
CA ASN A 31 -20.35 41.45 -26.99
C ASN A 31 -20.31 41.21 -28.52
N GLY A 32 -20.42 39.92 -28.89
CA GLY A 32 -21.20 39.38 -30.02
C GLY A 32 -20.62 39.50 -31.44
N PRO A 33 -21.26 38.87 -32.45
CA PRO A 33 -22.37 37.89 -32.39
C PRO A 33 -21.87 36.43 -32.62
N GLY A 34 -22.77 35.45 -32.60
CA GLY A 34 -22.41 34.04 -32.80
C GLY A 34 -22.41 33.60 -34.26
N ASP A 35 -21.64 32.55 -34.55
CA ASP A 35 -21.86 31.64 -35.67
C ASP A 35 -21.59 30.20 -35.22
N GLY A 36 -22.40 29.26 -35.68
CA GLY A 36 -22.37 27.87 -35.19
C GLY A 36 -21.44 26.97 -36.00
N GLN A 37 -20.46 26.36 -35.34
CA GLN A 37 -19.79 25.15 -35.84
C GLN A 37 -19.69 24.07 -34.76
N GLY A 38 -20.77 23.31 -34.61
CA GLY A 38 -20.68 21.99 -33.98
C GLY A 38 -20.16 20.98 -35.01
N GLY A 39 -18.96 20.41 -34.80
CA GLY A 39 -18.44 19.39 -35.72
C GLY A 39 -16.94 19.08 -35.69
N GLN A 40 -16.33 18.79 -34.53
CA GLN A 40 -14.94 18.28 -34.48
C GLN A 40 -14.70 17.06 -33.57
N ASN A 41 -15.75 16.44 -33.03
CA ASN A 41 -15.67 15.19 -32.25
C ASN A 41 -16.37 13.99 -32.94
N GLY A 42 -16.36 13.97 -34.28
CA GLY A 42 -16.64 12.77 -35.07
C GLY A 42 -15.39 11.88 -35.22
N PRO A 43 -15.53 10.62 -35.69
CA PRO A 43 -14.40 9.72 -35.93
C PRO A 43 -13.35 10.33 -36.88
N ASP A 44 -13.78 10.99 -37.95
CA ASP A 44 -12.92 11.63 -38.96
C ASP A 44 -11.98 12.69 -38.33
N GLY A 45 -12.47 13.45 -37.35
CA GLY A 45 -11.69 14.44 -36.61
C GLY A 45 -10.68 13.84 -35.63
N LYS A 46 -10.78 12.54 -35.33
CA LYS A 46 -9.77 11.80 -34.56
C LYS A 46 -8.70 11.20 -35.48
N GLU A 47 -9.07 10.77 -36.68
CA GLU A 47 -8.11 10.28 -37.68
C GLU A 47 -7.24 11.42 -38.24
N ALA A 48 -7.83 12.58 -38.53
CA ALA A 48 -7.08 13.77 -38.97
C ALA A 48 -6.00 14.19 -37.93
N ARG A 49 -6.37 14.25 -36.63
CA ARG A 49 -5.43 14.55 -35.55
C ARG A 49 -4.34 13.49 -35.36
N ARG A 50 -4.65 12.21 -35.61
CA ARG A 50 -3.63 11.15 -35.62
C ARG A 50 -2.63 11.35 -36.77
N ALA A 51 -3.13 11.65 -37.98
CA ALA A 51 -2.28 11.87 -39.15
C ALA A 51 -1.32 13.07 -38.96
N GLU A 52 -1.83 14.20 -38.46
CA GLU A 52 -1.04 15.39 -38.13
C GLU A 52 0.07 15.09 -37.10
N GLN A 53 -0.27 14.39 -36.01
CA GLN A 53 0.72 14.03 -35.00
C GLN A 53 1.73 12.97 -35.48
N ALA A 54 1.31 12.05 -36.36
CA ALA A 54 2.21 11.07 -36.98
C ALA A 54 3.17 11.71 -37.99
N GLU A 55 2.75 12.74 -38.71
CA GLU A 55 3.64 13.56 -39.54
C GLU A 55 4.65 14.29 -38.65
N ARG A 56 4.20 14.98 -37.59
CA ARG A 56 5.08 15.63 -36.62
C ARG A 56 6.12 14.67 -36.04
N ALA A 57 5.73 13.45 -35.69
CA ALA A 57 6.66 12.43 -35.20
C ALA A 57 7.76 12.08 -36.22
N ARG A 58 7.44 12.03 -37.53
CA ARG A 58 8.44 11.81 -38.59
C ARG A 58 9.33 13.04 -38.84
N ALA A 59 8.78 14.24 -38.64
CA ALA A 59 9.48 15.50 -38.83
C ALA A 59 10.45 15.87 -37.68
N LEU A 60 10.48 15.09 -36.59
CA LEU A 60 11.32 15.38 -35.41
C LEU A 60 12.82 15.46 -35.71
N ALA A 61 13.32 14.74 -36.72
CA ALA A 61 14.71 14.81 -37.21
C ALA A 61 15.83 14.66 -36.14
N GLY A 62 15.52 14.13 -34.95
CA GLY A 62 16.45 14.03 -33.82
C GLY A 62 16.31 15.12 -32.75
N ASP A 63 15.34 16.02 -32.85
CA ASP A 63 14.94 16.92 -31.75
C ASP A 63 14.30 16.11 -30.62
N GLU A 64 15.13 15.78 -29.63
CA GLU A 64 14.73 15.02 -28.46
C GLU A 64 13.74 15.78 -27.56
N ALA A 65 13.82 17.10 -27.48
CA ALA A 65 12.91 17.89 -26.65
C ALA A 65 11.49 17.88 -27.24
N ALA A 66 11.38 18.07 -28.55
CA ALA A 66 10.13 17.93 -29.29
C ALA A 66 9.60 16.48 -29.24
N ALA A 67 10.49 15.48 -29.30
CA ALA A 67 10.12 14.06 -29.17
C ALA A 67 9.47 13.76 -27.81
N VAL A 68 10.12 14.17 -26.70
CA VAL A 68 9.58 14.01 -25.34
C VAL A 68 8.23 14.72 -25.21
N ALA A 69 8.13 15.97 -25.68
CA ALA A 69 6.87 16.73 -25.63
C ALA A 69 5.73 16.01 -26.38
N LEU A 70 6.00 15.50 -27.60
CA LEU A 70 5.02 14.77 -28.40
C LEU A 70 4.58 13.44 -27.75
N ILE A 71 5.49 12.73 -27.09
CA ILE A 71 5.17 11.49 -26.36
C ILE A 71 4.24 11.76 -25.17
N LEU A 72 4.47 12.86 -24.44
CA LEU A 72 3.67 13.24 -23.27
C LEU A 72 2.28 13.78 -23.64
N GLN A 73 2.16 14.42 -24.80
CA GLN A 73 0.91 15.06 -25.24
C GLN A 73 0.02 14.16 -26.12
N SER A 74 0.58 13.15 -26.81
CA SER A 74 -0.18 12.33 -27.75
C SER A 74 -1.02 11.24 -27.07
N GLU A 75 -2.32 11.18 -27.42
CA GLU A 75 -3.20 10.06 -27.04
C GLU A 75 -2.89 8.76 -27.82
N PHE A 76 -2.18 8.84 -28.94
CA PHE A 76 -2.02 7.75 -29.91
C PHE A 76 -0.74 6.91 -29.68
N ALA A 77 -0.89 5.61 -29.46
CA ALA A 77 0.22 4.71 -29.09
C ALA A 77 1.24 4.43 -30.21
N ASP A 78 0.83 4.60 -31.46
CA ASP A 78 1.66 4.54 -32.67
C ASP A 78 2.50 5.82 -32.83
N VAL A 79 1.89 6.99 -32.63
CA VAL A 79 2.61 8.29 -32.60
C VAL A 79 3.66 8.31 -31.49
N ARG A 80 3.29 7.94 -30.26
CA ARG A 80 4.23 7.87 -29.13
C ARG A 80 5.39 6.91 -29.41
N LEU A 81 5.15 5.80 -30.11
CA LEU A 81 6.21 4.85 -30.47
C LEU A 81 7.17 5.43 -31.51
N ALA A 82 6.66 6.10 -32.55
CA ALA A 82 7.49 6.77 -33.55
C ALA A 82 8.34 7.89 -32.93
N ALA A 83 7.73 8.76 -32.12
CA ALA A 83 8.46 9.82 -31.41
C ALA A 83 9.52 9.25 -30.45
N ALA A 84 9.24 8.12 -29.79
CA ALA A 84 10.18 7.45 -28.89
C ALA A 84 11.46 6.93 -29.57
N GLU A 85 11.49 6.79 -30.91
CA GLU A 85 12.72 6.41 -31.61
C GLU A 85 13.80 7.49 -31.50
N HIS A 86 13.41 8.77 -31.37
CA HIS A 86 14.29 9.94 -31.27
C HIS A 86 14.82 10.24 -29.86
N VAL A 87 14.36 9.53 -28.81
CA VAL A 87 14.79 9.77 -27.42
C VAL A 87 16.00 8.90 -27.06
N VAL A 88 17.15 9.50 -26.82
CA VAL A 88 18.47 8.84 -26.71
C VAL A 88 19.23 9.19 -25.44
N SER A 89 19.09 10.41 -24.90
CA SER A 89 19.81 10.83 -23.69
C SER A 89 19.21 10.21 -22.43
N GLN A 90 20.08 9.88 -21.46
CA GLN A 90 19.65 9.23 -20.21
C GLN A 90 18.54 10.02 -19.47
N PRO A 91 18.61 11.36 -19.29
CA PRO A 91 17.55 12.11 -18.59
C PRO A 91 16.21 12.06 -19.33
N ALA A 92 16.21 12.18 -20.65
CA ALA A 92 14.98 12.16 -21.46
C ALA A 92 14.35 10.75 -21.50
N LEU A 93 15.18 9.70 -21.59
CA LEU A 93 14.76 8.30 -21.48
C LEU A 93 14.09 8.03 -20.11
N GLU A 94 14.69 8.49 -19.01
CA GLU A 94 14.14 8.34 -17.65
C GLU A 94 12.81 9.11 -17.49
N GLN A 95 12.75 10.35 -17.98
CA GLN A 95 11.54 11.18 -17.97
C GLN A 95 10.38 10.53 -18.73
N VAL A 96 10.63 10.08 -19.97
CA VAL A 96 9.62 9.40 -20.79
C VAL A 96 9.20 8.08 -20.16
N GLN A 97 10.15 7.27 -19.70
CA GLN A 97 9.85 5.99 -19.05
C GLN A 97 8.95 6.18 -17.82
N GLY A 98 9.26 7.15 -16.96
CA GLY A 98 8.48 7.46 -15.77
C GLY A 98 7.04 7.85 -16.10
N ALA A 99 6.86 8.73 -17.09
CA ALA A 99 5.54 9.20 -17.51
C ALA A 99 4.69 8.12 -18.19
N VAL A 100 5.28 7.29 -19.06
CA VAL A 100 4.53 6.31 -19.87
C VAL A 100 4.43 4.91 -19.23
N ARG A 101 5.04 4.69 -18.06
CA ARG A 101 5.17 3.36 -17.42
C ARG A 101 3.87 2.58 -17.30
N ASN A 102 2.77 3.27 -17.00
CA ASN A 102 1.45 2.68 -16.78
C ASN A 102 0.48 2.89 -17.97
N THR A 103 0.85 3.71 -18.96
CA THR A 103 -0.03 4.11 -20.08
C THR A 103 0.40 3.53 -21.42
N ASP A 104 1.70 3.37 -21.67
CA ASP A 104 2.23 2.73 -22.88
C ASP A 104 3.40 1.79 -22.59
N ARG A 105 3.06 0.51 -22.37
CA ARG A 105 4.03 -0.52 -22.02
C ARG A 105 5.05 -0.81 -23.13
N ARG A 106 4.77 -0.47 -24.40
CA ARG A 106 5.72 -0.67 -25.51
C ARG A 106 6.81 0.39 -25.46
N VAL A 107 6.42 1.67 -25.36
CA VAL A 107 7.37 2.78 -25.21
C VAL A 107 8.17 2.63 -23.93
N ALA A 108 7.52 2.31 -22.79
CA ALA A 108 8.23 2.11 -21.52
C ALA A 108 9.28 0.98 -21.58
N LYS A 109 9.01 -0.10 -22.32
CA LYS A 109 9.98 -1.19 -22.53
C LYS A 109 11.14 -0.78 -23.44
N LEU A 110 10.88 0.05 -24.46
CA LEU A 110 11.92 0.62 -25.33
C LEU A 110 12.86 1.54 -24.55
N MET A 111 12.31 2.46 -23.74
CA MET A 111 13.12 3.36 -22.90
C MET A 111 13.95 2.56 -21.89
N GLN A 112 13.34 1.59 -21.20
CA GLN A 112 14.04 0.71 -20.26
C GLN A 112 15.21 -0.02 -20.94
N GLY A 113 15.01 -0.60 -22.14
CA GLY A 113 16.06 -1.29 -22.88
C GLY A 113 17.22 -0.36 -23.29
N ARG A 114 16.93 0.89 -23.67
CA ARG A 114 17.97 1.91 -23.95
C ARG A 114 18.74 2.29 -22.68
N LEU A 115 18.05 2.46 -21.54
CA LEU A 115 18.67 2.73 -20.24
C LEU A 115 19.51 1.56 -19.72
N ASP A 116 19.07 0.32 -19.92
CA ASP A 116 19.85 -0.88 -19.60
C ASP A 116 21.14 -0.95 -20.46
N ALA A 117 21.07 -0.62 -21.75
CA ALA A 117 22.22 -0.57 -22.64
C ALA A 117 23.19 0.59 -22.35
N ILE A 118 22.72 1.71 -21.79
CA ILE A 118 23.58 2.79 -21.28
C ILE A 118 24.27 2.33 -19.98
N ARG A 119 23.52 1.76 -19.03
CA ARG A 119 24.07 1.24 -17.78
C ARG A 119 25.08 0.12 -17.99
N HIS A 120 24.88 -0.76 -18.99
CA HIS A 120 25.87 -1.77 -19.37
C HIS A 120 27.17 -1.14 -19.86
N ARG A 121 27.12 -0.19 -20.79
CA ARG A 121 28.33 0.50 -21.31
C ARG A 121 29.07 1.29 -20.23
N GLN A 122 28.36 1.98 -19.35
CA GLN A 122 28.96 2.65 -18.18
C GLN A 122 29.60 1.66 -17.20
N MET A 123 29.07 0.44 -17.10
CA MET A 123 29.58 -0.61 -16.21
C MET A 123 30.87 -1.22 -16.78
N GLU A 124 30.91 -1.58 -18.07
CA GLU A 124 32.12 -1.99 -18.79
C GLU A 124 33.23 -0.93 -18.70
N GLN A 125 32.90 0.33 -18.97
CA GLN A 125 33.86 1.45 -18.87
C GLN A 125 34.48 1.55 -17.47
N ARG A 126 33.68 1.44 -16.40
CA ARG A 126 34.18 1.48 -15.02
C ARG A 126 35.06 0.26 -14.68
N GLN A 127 34.78 -0.91 -15.26
CA GLN A 127 35.66 -2.07 -15.10
C GLN A 127 37.01 -1.82 -15.79
N ALA A 128 37.00 -1.28 -17.02
CA ALA A 128 38.22 -0.90 -17.71
C ALA A 128 39.05 0.12 -16.91
N GLU A 129 38.43 1.20 -16.42
CA GLU A 129 39.07 2.22 -15.56
C GLU A 129 39.64 1.62 -14.26
N ALA A 130 38.96 0.64 -13.67
CA ALA A 130 39.44 -0.07 -12.48
C ALA A 130 40.64 -0.98 -12.78
N SER A 131 40.64 -1.70 -13.90
CA SER A 131 41.79 -2.52 -14.33
C SER A 131 42.99 -1.66 -14.73
N ILE A 132 42.79 -0.51 -15.38
CA ILE A 132 43.83 0.50 -15.63
C ILE A 132 44.42 1.00 -14.31
N SER A 133 43.56 1.34 -13.34
CA SER A 133 44.01 1.74 -11.99
C SER A 133 44.79 0.64 -11.27
N GLN A 134 44.43 -0.63 -11.46
CA GLN A 134 45.17 -1.77 -10.93
C GLN A 134 46.53 -1.94 -11.62
N ALA A 135 46.60 -1.78 -12.95
CA ALA A 135 47.84 -1.81 -13.71
C ALA A 135 48.81 -0.70 -13.28
N GLN A 136 48.30 0.52 -13.08
CA GLN A 136 49.06 1.66 -12.56
C GLN A 136 49.61 1.38 -11.15
N ARG A 137 48.84 0.73 -10.26
CA ARG A 137 49.32 0.33 -8.92
C ARG A 137 50.40 -0.75 -8.99
N LEU A 138 50.23 -1.76 -9.84
CA LEU A 138 51.25 -2.80 -10.05
C LEU A 138 52.56 -2.23 -10.63
N LEU A 139 52.49 -1.18 -11.43
CA LEU A 139 53.70 -0.46 -11.91
C LEU A 139 54.46 0.25 -10.79
N GLN A 140 53.80 0.62 -9.69
CA GLN A 140 54.42 1.23 -8.50
C GLN A 140 54.76 0.20 -7.41
N ASP A 141 54.40 -1.08 -7.57
CA ASP A 141 54.70 -2.13 -6.61
C ASP A 141 56.18 -2.54 -6.70
N GLU A 142 56.87 -2.55 -5.56
CA GLU A 142 58.26 -3.00 -5.44
C GLU A 142 58.39 -4.49 -5.80
N LYS A 143 57.34 -5.29 -5.58
CA LYS A 143 57.36 -6.76 -5.75
C LYS A 143 56.33 -7.23 -6.77
N LEU A 144 56.43 -6.68 -7.98
CA LEU A 144 55.67 -7.14 -9.13
C LEU A 144 55.96 -8.63 -9.41
N THR A 145 54.91 -9.45 -9.52
CA THR A 145 55.01 -10.87 -9.86
C THR A 145 54.30 -11.20 -11.19
N PRO A 146 54.77 -12.21 -11.94
CA PRO A 146 54.10 -12.63 -13.19
C PRO A 146 52.64 -13.03 -13.01
N ASN A 147 52.26 -13.57 -11.83
CA ASN A 147 50.88 -13.98 -11.54
C ASN A 147 49.93 -12.77 -11.45
N GLN A 148 50.33 -11.68 -10.79
CA GLN A 148 49.52 -10.45 -10.70
C GLN A 148 49.22 -9.88 -12.10
N VAL A 149 50.20 -9.94 -13.01
CA VAL A 149 50.04 -9.48 -14.40
C VAL A 149 49.16 -10.44 -15.20
N ALA A 150 49.31 -11.76 -15.02
CA ALA A 150 48.45 -12.74 -15.67
C ALA A 150 46.98 -12.69 -15.19
N ASP A 151 46.74 -12.36 -13.92
CA ASP A 151 45.40 -12.14 -13.38
C ASP A 151 44.78 -10.83 -13.89
N LEU A 152 45.59 -9.77 -14.02
CA LEU A 152 45.18 -8.54 -14.69
C LEU A 152 44.79 -8.79 -16.16
N ASP A 153 45.56 -9.59 -16.90
CA ASP A 153 45.24 -9.97 -18.29
C ASP A 153 43.94 -10.78 -18.40
N ARG A 154 43.66 -11.66 -17.43
CA ARG A 154 42.40 -12.42 -17.36
C ARG A 154 41.19 -11.52 -17.10
N LEU A 155 41.35 -10.53 -16.21
CA LEU A 155 40.33 -9.52 -15.93
C LEU A 155 40.07 -8.64 -17.16
N TRP A 156 41.12 -8.19 -17.84
CA TRP A 156 40.99 -7.35 -19.04
C TRP A 156 40.28 -8.07 -20.19
N LYS A 157 40.58 -9.37 -20.38
CA LYS A 157 40.04 -10.18 -21.49
C LYS A 157 38.51 -10.30 -21.54
N VAL A 158 37.81 -10.03 -20.44
CA VAL A 158 36.34 -10.13 -20.36
C VAL A 158 35.62 -8.77 -20.43
N ILE A 159 36.34 -7.66 -20.56
CA ILE A 159 35.80 -6.29 -20.56
C ILE A 159 35.70 -5.80 -22.01
N ASP A 160 34.54 -5.26 -22.40
CA ASP A 160 34.35 -4.60 -23.71
C ASP A 160 34.77 -3.13 -23.62
N ALA A 161 36.09 -2.90 -23.62
CA ALA A 161 36.70 -1.61 -23.34
C ALA A 161 36.66 -0.64 -24.55
N PRO A 162 36.35 0.67 -24.35
CA PRO A 162 36.55 1.71 -25.35
C PRO A 162 38.00 1.74 -25.88
N PRO A 163 38.22 2.10 -27.16
CA PRO A 163 39.54 2.03 -27.79
C PRO A 163 40.59 2.94 -27.13
N GLU A 164 40.16 4.05 -26.53
CA GLU A 164 41.04 4.96 -25.78
C GLU A 164 41.58 4.29 -24.49
N LEU A 165 40.72 3.60 -23.76
CA LEU A 165 41.08 2.86 -22.55
C LEU A 165 41.89 1.60 -22.88
N ALA A 166 41.61 0.92 -23.99
CA ALA A 166 42.45 -0.15 -24.51
C ALA A 166 43.87 0.32 -24.82
N ALA A 167 44.02 1.45 -25.52
CA ALA A 167 45.33 2.04 -25.81
C ALA A 167 46.07 2.55 -24.54
N GLU A 168 45.38 2.88 -23.46
CA GLU A 168 46.01 3.14 -22.16
C GLU A 168 46.45 1.83 -21.45
N PHE A 169 45.57 0.84 -21.39
CA PHE A 169 45.88 -0.46 -20.79
C PHE A 169 47.08 -1.13 -21.49
N ASP A 170 47.11 -1.15 -22.82
CA ASP A 170 48.22 -1.75 -23.59
C ASP A 170 49.57 -1.08 -23.27
N ARG A 171 49.60 0.25 -23.09
CA ARG A 171 50.81 0.99 -22.70
C ARG A 171 51.27 0.60 -21.29
N LEU A 172 50.34 0.54 -20.33
CA LEU A 172 50.64 0.11 -18.95
C LEU A 172 51.08 -1.36 -18.90
N ARG A 173 50.46 -2.20 -19.72
CA ARG A 173 50.74 -3.63 -19.83
C ARG A 173 52.11 -3.91 -20.45
N ALA A 174 52.51 -3.11 -21.45
CA ALA A 174 53.86 -3.14 -22.01
C ALA A 174 54.92 -2.70 -20.99
N ALA A 175 54.65 -1.65 -20.20
CA ALA A 175 55.53 -1.24 -19.12
C ALA A 175 55.67 -2.32 -18.02
N LEU A 176 54.58 -3.04 -17.68
CA LEU A 176 54.61 -4.18 -16.75
C LEU A 176 55.45 -5.35 -17.30
N SER A 177 55.35 -5.66 -18.61
CA SER A 177 56.26 -6.63 -19.25
C SER A 177 57.72 -6.19 -19.13
N GLY A 178 58.03 -4.92 -19.45
CA GLY A 178 59.39 -4.38 -19.39
C GLY A 178 60.01 -4.46 -17.99
N ARG A 179 59.22 -4.24 -16.93
CA ARG A 179 59.67 -4.45 -15.54
C ARG A 179 59.98 -5.92 -15.25
N LEU A 180 59.11 -6.86 -15.63
CA LEU A 180 59.36 -8.30 -15.44
C LEU A 180 60.58 -8.79 -16.23
N GLU A 181 60.79 -8.30 -17.45
CA GLU A 181 61.98 -8.60 -18.26
C GLU A 181 63.25 -8.06 -17.60
N ALA A 182 63.22 -6.83 -17.07
CA ALA A 182 64.32 -6.23 -16.34
C ALA A 182 64.67 -7.00 -15.06
N GLN A 183 63.67 -7.48 -14.30
CA GLN A 183 63.87 -8.33 -13.12
C GLN A 183 64.58 -9.64 -13.46
N VAL A 184 64.13 -10.34 -14.51
CA VAL A 184 64.74 -11.61 -14.97
C VAL A 184 66.17 -11.38 -15.48
N ALA A 185 66.40 -10.30 -16.24
CA ALA A 185 67.73 -9.92 -16.70
C ALA A 185 68.67 -9.60 -15.53
N LEU A 186 68.20 -8.85 -14.52
CA LEU A 186 68.96 -8.49 -13.32
C LEU A 186 69.30 -9.73 -12.48
N GLN A 187 68.34 -10.63 -12.27
CA GLN A 187 68.56 -11.89 -11.54
C GLN A 187 69.60 -12.76 -12.26
N ARG A 188 69.47 -12.94 -13.57
CA ARG A 188 70.42 -13.73 -14.38
C ARG A 188 71.82 -13.12 -14.34
N ALA A 189 71.95 -11.81 -14.58
CA ALA A 189 73.24 -11.12 -14.55
C ALA A 189 73.92 -11.18 -13.16
N THR A 190 73.13 -11.22 -12.08
CA THR A 190 73.66 -11.38 -10.71
C THR A 190 74.15 -12.80 -10.45
N ILE A 191 73.43 -13.82 -10.93
CA ILE A 191 73.86 -15.23 -10.84
C ILE A 191 75.14 -15.49 -11.68
N ASP A 192 75.18 -14.96 -12.91
CA ASP A 192 76.33 -15.09 -13.81
C ASP A 192 77.58 -14.40 -13.22
N ALA A 193 77.41 -13.22 -12.60
CA ALA A 193 78.47 -12.52 -11.88
C ALA A 193 78.95 -13.30 -10.63
N LEU A 194 78.04 -13.88 -9.84
CA LEU A 194 78.41 -14.73 -8.70
C LEU A 194 79.24 -15.95 -9.13
N ALA A 195 78.88 -16.57 -10.27
CA ALA A 195 79.64 -17.67 -10.84
C ALA A 195 81.03 -17.22 -11.33
N ALA A 196 81.15 -16.03 -11.94
CA ALA A 196 82.44 -15.47 -12.37
C ALA A 196 83.35 -15.16 -11.17
N LEU A 197 82.83 -14.51 -10.13
CA LEU A 197 83.57 -14.20 -8.90
C LEU A 197 84.06 -15.45 -8.18
N ARG A 198 83.24 -16.51 -8.12
CA ARG A 198 83.65 -17.81 -7.56
C ARG A 198 84.79 -18.46 -8.36
N ARG A 199 84.85 -18.30 -9.69
CA ARG A 199 85.98 -18.78 -10.52
C ARG A 199 87.27 -18.01 -10.26
N LEU A 200 87.19 -16.67 -10.10
CA LEU A 200 88.32 -15.83 -9.71
C LEU A 200 88.86 -16.20 -8.34
N GLY A 201 87.99 -16.31 -7.32
CA GLY A 201 88.37 -16.71 -5.96
C GLY A 201 88.91 -18.14 -5.86
N ALA A 202 88.58 -19.02 -6.80
CA ALA A 202 89.16 -20.37 -6.88
C ALA A 202 90.53 -20.43 -7.61
N GLY A 203 91.04 -19.31 -8.14
CA GLY A 203 92.27 -19.29 -8.94
C GLY A 203 92.15 -20.02 -10.28
N THR A 204 90.94 -20.15 -10.83
CA THR A 204 90.65 -20.94 -12.05
C THR A 204 90.41 -20.08 -13.30
N ALA A 205 90.61 -18.77 -13.21
CA ALA A 205 90.52 -17.88 -14.35
C ALA A 205 91.79 -17.97 -15.20
N ALA A 206 91.63 -18.16 -16.51
CA ALA A 206 92.74 -18.18 -17.47
C ALA A 206 93.07 -16.75 -17.92
N GLY A 207 94.13 -16.17 -17.36
CA GLY A 207 94.62 -14.82 -17.65
C GLY A 207 95.81 -14.45 -16.77
N ASN A 208 96.44 -13.30 -17.05
CA ASN A 208 97.48 -12.73 -16.19
C ASN A 208 96.87 -12.15 -14.90
N GLU A 209 97.66 -12.00 -13.82
CA GLU A 209 97.17 -11.46 -12.54
C GLU A 209 96.55 -10.05 -12.69
N ASP A 210 97.13 -9.20 -13.55
CA ASP A 210 96.59 -7.87 -13.89
C ASP A 210 95.21 -7.95 -14.58
N GLU A 211 94.98 -8.95 -15.43
CA GLU A 211 93.70 -9.15 -16.13
C GLU A 211 92.63 -9.64 -15.15
N ALA A 212 93.00 -10.51 -14.20
CA ALA A 212 92.12 -10.98 -13.14
C ALA A 212 91.72 -9.85 -12.16
N LEU A 213 92.64 -8.91 -11.88
CA LEU A 213 92.36 -7.71 -11.10
C LEU A 213 91.42 -6.75 -11.83
N GLN A 214 91.65 -6.48 -13.12
CA GLN A 214 90.75 -5.65 -13.95
C GLN A 214 89.34 -6.25 -14.05
N GLU A 215 89.24 -7.57 -14.21
CA GLU A 215 87.94 -8.28 -14.23
C GLU A 215 87.24 -8.23 -12.87
N LEU A 216 87.97 -8.31 -11.76
CA LEU A 216 87.41 -8.12 -10.41
C LEU A 216 86.86 -6.70 -10.22
N GLU A 217 87.60 -5.67 -10.65
CA GLU A 217 87.14 -4.27 -10.59
C GLU A 217 85.90 -4.05 -11.47
N ARG A 218 85.87 -4.61 -12.69
CA ARG A 218 84.70 -4.57 -13.58
C ARG A 218 83.48 -5.23 -12.92
N LEU A 219 83.62 -6.44 -12.38
CA LEU A 219 82.53 -7.15 -11.72
C LEU A 219 82.05 -6.43 -10.45
N GLY A 220 82.94 -5.77 -9.71
CA GLY A 220 82.61 -4.91 -8.58
C GLY A 220 81.81 -3.66 -8.98
N ALA A 221 82.25 -2.95 -10.03
CA ALA A 221 81.54 -1.79 -10.56
C ALA A 221 80.16 -2.17 -11.12
N GLU A 222 80.05 -3.28 -11.83
CA GLU A 222 78.77 -3.81 -12.29
C GLU A 222 77.88 -4.27 -11.14
N HIS A 223 78.42 -4.83 -10.06
CA HIS A 223 77.63 -5.16 -8.88
C HIS A 223 77.06 -3.90 -8.23
N ALA A 224 77.85 -2.84 -8.07
CA ALA A 224 77.34 -1.55 -7.59
C ALA A 224 76.21 -1.00 -8.50
N ALA A 225 76.34 -1.13 -9.81
CA ALA A 225 75.28 -0.76 -10.76
C ALA A 225 74.02 -1.64 -10.62
N ARG A 226 74.16 -2.95 -10.35
CA ARG A 226 73.04 -3.88 -10.07
C ARG A 226 72.35 -3.58 -8.73
N VAL A 227 73.07 -3.07 -7.73
CA VAL A 227 72.50 -2.61 -6.45
C VAL A 227 71.76 -1.29 -6.59
N ALA A 228 72.22 -0.40 -7.47
CA ALA A 228 71.54 0.85 -7.81
C ALA A 228 70.38 0.70 -8.82
N ALA A 229 70.11 -0.51 -9.32
CA ALA A 229 69.05 -0.75 -10.31
C ALA A 229 67.63 -0.66 -9.68
N PRO A 230 66.62 -0.11 -10.38
CA PRO A 230 65.27 0.05 -9.81
C PRO A 230 64.62 -1.25 -9.33
N GLU A 231 64.92 -2.37 -9.99
CA GLU A 231 64.38 -3.70 -9.65
C GLU A 231 65.24 -4.46 -8.60
N HIS A 232 66.22 -3.82 -7.95
CA HIS A 232 67.12 -4.49 -6.99
C HIS A 232 66.36 -5.23 -5.86
N GLY A 233 65.26 -4.65 -5.37
CA GLY A 233 64.42 -5.23 -4.32
C GLY A 233 63.73 -6.56 -4.66
N THR A 234 63.77 -6.99 -5.93
CA THR A 234 63.20 -8.28 -6.39
C THR A 234 64.20 -9.44 -6.36
N LEU A 235 65.49 -9.17 -6.08
CA LEU A 235 66.50 -10.22 -5.98
C LEU A 235 66.28 -11.10 -4.73
N PRO A 236 66.59 -12.42 -4.80
CA PRO A 236 66.56 -13.28 -3.62
C PRO A 236 67.48 -12.75 -2.52
N ARG A 237 66.98 -12.67 -1.28
CA ARG A 237 67.66 -12.00 -0.14
C ARG A 237 69.11 -12.44 0.13
N HIS A 238 69.45 -13.70 -0.16
CA HIS A 238 70.81 -14.24 0.01
C HIS A 238 71.75 -13.86 -1.15
N LEU A 239 71.22 -13.63 -2.35
CA LEU A 239 72.02 -13.53 -3.58
C LEU A 239 72.92 -12.28 -3.60
N VAL A 240 72.48 -11.18 -2.97
CA VAL A 240 73.28 -9.95 -2.84
C VAL A 240 74.45 -10.19 -1.88
N ALA A 241 74.18 -10.72 -0.69
CA ALA A 241 75.20 -11.06 0.30
C ALA A 241 76.20 -12.12 -0.20
N ASP A 242 75.73 -13.11 -0.98
CA ASP A 242 76.59 -14.11 -1.64
C ASP A 242 77.57 -13.46 -2.63
N VAL A 243 77.15 -12.42 -3.37
CA VAL A 243 78.00 -11.68 -4.31
C VAL A 243 79.00 -10.80 -3.57
N GLU A 244 78.58 -10.10 -2.51
CA GLU A 244 79.48 -9.31 -1.64
C GLU A 244 80.56 -10.20 -0.99
N ALA A 245 80.17 -11.37 -0.47
CA ALA A 245 81.10 -12.35 0.09
C ALA A 245 82.06 -12.92 -0.97
N ALA A 246 81.57 -13.18 -2.19
CA ALA A 246 82.39 -13.64 -3.30
C ALA A 246 83.38 -12.56 -3.79
N LEU A 247 82.98 -11.29 -3.84
CA LEU A 247 83.85 -10.13 -4.12
C LEU A 247 84.97 -10.02 -3.07
N ALA A 248 84.63 -10.10 -1.78
CA ALA A 248 85.60 -10.05 -0.70
C ALA A 248 86.61 -11.22 -0.77
N SER A 249 86.12 -12.43 -1.04
CA SER A 249 86.95 -13.63 -1.19
C SER A 249 87.89 -13.53 -2.40
N ALA A 250 87.39 -13.16 -3.58
CA ALA A 250 88.22 -12.98 -4.78
C ALA A 250 89.29 -11.89 -4.59
N ARG A 251 88.95 -10.78 -3.91
CA ARG A 251 89.91 -9.73 -3.56
C ARG A 251 91.00 -10.23 -2.62
N ALA A 252 90.65 -11.03 -1.60
CA ALA A 252 91.62 -11.58 -0.65
C ALA A 252 92.61 -12.56 -1.31
N VAL A 253 92.18 -13.27 -2.36
CA VAL A 253 93.03 -14.18 -3.14
C VAL A 253 93.98 -13.41 -4.06
N LEU A 254 93.48 -12.40 -4.80
CA LEU A 254 94.26 -11.66 -5.80
C LEU A 254 95.18 -10.57 -5.22
N VAL A 255 94.90 -10.05 -4.01
CA VAL A 255 95.69 -8.97 -3.38
C VAL A 255 96.75 -9.51 -2.40
N ARG A 256 96.95 -10.83 -2.31
CA ARG A 256 97.87 -11.41 -1.33
C ARG A 256 99.34 -11.16 -1.69
N PRO A 257 100.13 -10.43 -0.86
CA PRO A 257 101.55 -10.27 -1.13
C PRO A 257 102.28 -11.61 -1.00
N ALA A 258 103.24 -11.86 -1.89
CA ALA A 258 103.99 -13.11 -1.93
C ALA A 258 104.77 -13.36 -0.62
N ALA A 259 104.54 -14.52 0.00
CA ALA A 259 105.30 -15.05 1.14
C ALA A 259 106.01 -16.35 0.73
N PRO A 260 107.25 -16.61 1.19
CA PRO A 260 108.09 -17.70 0.68
C PRO A 260 107.68 -19.10 1.20
N PRO A 261 108.10 -20.19 0.52
CA PRO A 261 107.57 -21.54 0.75
C PRO A 261 108.40 -22.44 1.71
N ALA A 262 107.72 -23.08 2.67
CA ALA A 262 108.10 -24.30 3.44
C ALA A 262 106.96 -24.59 4.45
N MET A 263 106.60 -25.81 4.90
CA MET A 263 107.02 -27.20 4.64
C MET A 263 105.83 -28.15 5.01
N PRO A 264 105.88 -29.48 4.72
CA PRO A 264 104.73 -30.40 4.85
C PRO A 264 104.46 -30.89 6.30
N PRO A 265 103.30 -31.57 6.57
CA PRO A 265 102.62 -31.48 7.87
C PRO A 265 102.90 -32.63 8.86
N SER A 266 102.56 -32.37 10.13
CA SER A 266 102.45 -33.38 11.20
C SER A 266 101.14 -33.26 11.98
N VAL A 267 100.34 -34.32 11.91
CA VAL A 267 99.33 -34.73 12.91
C VAL A 267 100.04 -35.49 14.05
N PRO A 268 99.43 -35.80 15.22
CA PRO A 268 98.00 -35.68 15.60
C PRO A 268 97.75 -35.07 17.02
N VAL A 269 96.47 -34.99 17.43
CA VAL A 269 95.88 -35.71 18.60
C VAL A 269 94.52 -35.09 18.99
N THR A 270 93.62 -35.96 19.42
CA THR A 270 92.24 -35.73 19.88
C THR A 270 92.08 -34.80 21.08
N ALA A 271 90.98 -34.06 21.12
CA ALA A 271 90.36 -33.57 22.35
C ALA A 271 88.82 -33.64 22.23
N GLU A 272 88.16 -34.30 23.19
CA GLU A 272 86.76 -34.04 23.52
C GLU A 272 86.60 -32.60 24.04
N PRO A 273 85.37 -32.04 24.05
CA PRO A 273 84.68 -32.02 25.33
C PRO A 273 83.14 -32.20 25.25
N ALA A 274 82.56 -32.64 26.37
CA ALA A 274 81.16 -32.42 26.76
C ALA A 274 80.95 -30.91 27.14
N PRO A 275 79.79 -30.38 27.64
CA PRO A 275 78.73 -31.08 28.40
C PRO A 275 77.28 -30.52 28.25
N ALA A 276 76.43 -30.87 29.23
CA ALA A 276 75.23 -30.16 29.71
C ALA A 276 73.90 -30.37 28.95
N ALA A 277 72.71 -30.27 29.57
CA ALA A 277 72.28 -30.43 30.98
C ALA A 277 70.73 -30.37 31.04
N ALA A 278 70.12 -30.81 32.15
CA ALA A 278 68.68 -30.68 32.52
C ALA A 278 67.68 -31.38 31.56
N ALA A 279 66.77 -32.29 31.94
CA ALA A 279 66.03 -32.57 33.19
C ALA A 279 65.01 -31.48 33.59
N GLU A 280 63.71 -31.78 33.41
CA GLU A 280 62.70 -31.77 34.49
C GLU A 280 61.35 -32.40 34.05
N ASP A 281 60.78 -33.21 34.95
CA ASP A 281 59.38 -33.59 35.25
C ASP A 281 58.37 -34.01 34.13
N VAL A 282 57.80 -35.24 34.10
CA VAL A 282 57.02 -36.03 35.11
C VAL A 282 55.66 -35.35 35.46
N PRO A 283 54.49 -36.05 35.60
CA PRO A 283 54.25 -37.50 35.71
C PRO A 283 53.19 -38.13 34.77
N LEU A 284 53.13 -39.46 34.84
CA LEU A 284 52.03 -40.34 34.42
C LEU A 284 50.73 -40.16 35.25
N ALA A 285 49.59 -40.48 34.65
CA ALA A 285 48.46 -41.30 35.17
C ALA A 285 47.37 -41.38 34.07
N VAL A 286 46.57 -42.43 33.86
CA VAL A 286 46.22 -43.65 34.61
C VAL A 286 46.04 -44.85 33.65
N ASP A 287 46.13 -46.07 34.20
CA ASP A 287 45.79 -47.33 33.54
C ASP A 287 44.27 -47.62 33.42
N ASP A 288 43.97 -48.54 32.50
CA ASP A 288 43.24 -49.81 32.73
C ASP A 288 41.86 -50.07 32.09
N ALA A 289 41.70 -51.36 31.75
CA ALA A 289 40.50 -52.19 31.65
C ALA A 289 39.39 -51.85 30.63
N GLY A 290 39.22 -52.74 29.65
CA GLY A 290 38.11 -52.71 28.69
C GLY A 290 37.94 -53.97 27.83
N SER A 291 38.12 -55.17 28.40
CA SER A 291 37.86 -56.44 27.69
C SER A 291 36.36 -56.59 27.36
N GLY A 292 36.03 -57.03 26.13
CA GLY A 292 34.62 -57.14 25.71
C GLY A 292 34.38 -57.82 24.36
N ALA A 293 34.49 -59.16 24.36
CA ALA A 293 33.77 -60.14 23.51
C ALA A 293 33.52 -59.89 22.00
N ALA A 294 33.91 -60.90 21.23
CA ALA A 294 33.47 -61.17 19.86
C ALA A 294 31.95 -61.34 19.69
N GLU A 295 31.45 -61.20 18.46
CA GLU A 295 30.65 -62.28 17.82
C GLU A 295 30.44 -62.08 16.30
N GLY A 296 30.49 -63.20 15.56
CA GLY A 296 29.60 -63.55 14.43
C GLY A 296 29.67 -62.81 13.08
N GLY A 297 29.53 -63.55 11.96
CA GLY A 297 29.15 -62.93 10.67
C GLY A 297 29.69 -63.59 9.41
N GLU A 298 29.36 -64.86 9.18
CA GLU A 298 29.88 -65.71 8.10
C GLU A 298 29.65 -65.24 6.64
N ARG A 299 30.67 -65.56 5.83
CA ARG A 299 30.67 -66.00 4.41
C ARG A 299 29.33 -66.37 3.75
N GLN A 300 29.14 -65.94 2.50
CA GLN A 300 28.98 -66.75 1.26
C GLN A 300 29.10 -65.80 0.03
N ALA A 301 29.88 -66.06 -1.03
CA ALA A 301 29.75 -67.09 -2.07
C ALA A 301 28.48 -66.87 -2.93
N THR A 302 28.43 -66.87 -4.28
CA THR A 302 29.34 -67.26 -5.40
C THR A 302 29.08 -66.27 -6.58
N ALA A 303 29.55 -66.37 -7.84
CA ALA A 303 30.29 -67.35 -8.63
C ALA A 303 31.08 -66.62 -9.74
N GLY A 304 32.11 -67.26 -10.32
CA GLY A 304 32.83 -66.76 -11.49
C GLY A 304 32.59 -67.59 -12.75
N ILE A 305 33.00 -67.04 -13.91
CA ILE A 305 33.22 -67.78 -15.17
C ILE A 305 34.56 -67.31 -15.77
N VAL A 306 35.38 -68.27 -16.21
CA VAL A 306 36.71 -68.16 -16.86
C VAL A 306 36.54 -68.05 -18.41
N PRO A 307 37.56 -67.99 -19.32
CA PRO A 307 38.97 -68.41 -19.25
C PRO A 307 39.97 -67.28 -19.69
N GLU A 308 41.28 -67.48 -19.96
CA GLU A 308 42.11 -68.68 -20.03
C GLU A 308 43.56 -68.44 -19.49
N ALA A 309 44.62 -68.92 -20.15
CA ALA A 309 46.00 -68.95 -19.63
C ALA A 309 47.08 -68.51 -20.65
N GLY A 310 48.27 -68.19 -20.12
CA GLY A 310 49.54 -68.12 -20.84
C GLY A 310 50.66 -68.70 -19.96
N PRO A 311 51.53 -69.62 -20.45
CA PRO A 311 52.43 -70.40 -19.60
C PRO A 311 53.83 -69.81 -19.39
N GLN A 312 54.51 -70.30 -18.34
CA GLN A 312 55.94 -70.05 -18.06
C GLN A 312 56.88 -70.85 -18.98
N PRO A 313 58.16 -70.47 -19.00
CA PRO A 313 59.25 -71.42 -18.68
C PRO A 313 60.16 -70.89 -17.57
N GLY A 314 60.94 -71.69 -16.84
CA GLY A 314 61.31 -73.09 -17.06
C GLY A 314 62.82 -73.20 -17.25
N GLU A 315 63.54 -73.54 -16.18
CA GLU A 315 64.98 -73.86 -16.22
C GLU A 315 65.18 -75.26 -16.81
N ASP A 316 66.25 -75.45 -17.60
CA ASP A 316 67.11 -76.64 -17.46
C ASP A 316 68.42 -76.52 -18.26
N ALA A 317 69.47 -77.18 -17.77
CA ALA A 317 70.75 -77.35 -18.47
C ALA A 317 70.75 -78.65 -19.30
N PRO A 318 71.69 -78.80 -20.25
CA PRO A 318 72.56 -79.98 -20.12
C PRO A 318 74.03 -79.74 -20.51
N ALA A 319 74.87 -80.73 -20.22
CA ALA A 319 76.33 -80.67 -20.32
C ALA A 319 76.92 -81.42 -21.54
N ALA A 320 78.18 -81.07 -21.83
CA ALA A 320 79.22 -81.89 -22.47
C ALA A 320 78.98 -82.49 -23.87
N GLY A 321 79.66 -81.90 -24.87
CA GLY A 321 79.97 -82.50 -26.16
C GLY A 321 81.38 -82.10 -26.62
N THR A 322 82.19 -83.07 -27.05
CA THR A 322 83.66 -82.96 -27.16
C THR A 322 84.15 -82.22 -28.42
N ALA A 323 85.34 -81.61 -28.32
CA ALA A 323 86.08 -80.92 -29.38
C ALA A 323 86.31 -81.77 -30.65
N PRO A 324 86.60 -81.14 -31.82
CA PRO A 324 87.99 -80.74 -32.09
C PRO A 324 88.18 -79.33 -32.69
N ALA A 325 89.44 -78.89 -32.71
CA ALA A 325 89.88 -77.55 -33.13
C ALA A 325 89.68 -77.26 -34.64
N PRO A 326 89.48 -75.99 -35.04
CA PRO A 326 89.59 -75.57 -36.43
C PRO A 326 91.06 -75.43 -36.82
N ALA A 327 91.49 -76.17 -37.84
CA ALA A 327 92.80 -75.99 -38.45
C ALA A 327 92.88 -74.65 -39.20
N VAL A 328 94.06 -74.02 -39.16
CA VAL A 328 94.36 -72.77 -39.86
C VAL A 328 94.28 -72.98 -41.37
N VAL A 329 93.44 -72.17 -42.03
CA VAL A 329 93.38 -72.05 -43.50
C VAL A 329 93.63 -70.57 -43.84
N PRO A 330 94.51 -70.23 -44.80
CA PRO A 330 94.96 -68.85 -45.03
C PRO A 330 93.84 -67.94 -45.56
N PRO A 331 93.96 -66.61 -45.36
CA PRO A 331 92.91 -65.66 -45.72
C PRO A 331 92.69 -65.63 -47.24
N ARG A 332 91.46 -65.97 -47.66
CA ARG A 332 90.97 -65.59 -48.99
C ARG A 332 90.44 -64.15 -48.92
N PRO A 333 90.73 -63.30 -49.92
CA PRO A 333 90.29 -61.90 -49.90
C PRO A 333 88.75 -61.79 -49.87
N PRO A 334 88.19 -60.72 -49.28
CA PRO A 334 86.75 -60.58 -49.13
C PRO A 334 86.09 -60.46 -50.50
N LYS A 335 85.25 -61.44 -50.86
CA LYS A 335 84.26 -61.24 -51.93
C LYS A 335 83.16 -60.32 -51.40
N GLU A 336 83.26 -59.04 -51.72
CA GLU A 336 82.19 -58.08 -51.55
C GLU A 336 80.91 -58.58 -52.22
N LYS A 337 79.96 -59.08 -51.43
CA LYS A 337 78.57 -59.14 -51.88
C LYS A 337 78.11 -57.69 -51.99
N LYS A 338 77.92 -57.22 -53.22
CA LYS A 338 77.41 -55.87 -53.50
C LYS A 338 76.11 -55.66 -52.73
N ILE A 339 76.08 -54.59 -51.93
CA ILE A 339 74.89 -54.07 -51.26
C ILE A 339 73.79 -53.92 -52.33
N THR A 340 72.62 -54.51 -52.14
CA THR A 340 71.53 -54.34 -53.11
C THR A 340 70.98 -52.91 -53.02
N PRO A 341 70.40 -52.35 -54.10
CA PRO A 341 69.77 -51.03 -54.04
C PRO A 341 68.70 -50.94 -52.93
N ALA A 342 67.95 -52.02 -52.71
CA ALA A 342 66.95 -52.12 -51.65
C ALA A 342 67.56 -52.09 -50.23
N ASP A 343 68.72 -52.72 -50.01
CA ASP A 343 69.43 -52.64 -48.72
C ASP A 343 69.88 -51.20 -48.42
N ARG A 344 70.26 -50.43 -49.46
CA ARG A 344 70.66 -49.03 -49.31
C ARG A 344 69.47 -48.15 -48.96
N GLU A 345 68.37 -48.27 -49.70
CA GLU A 345 67.14 -47.50 -49.45
C GLU A 345 66.53 -47.82 -48.07
N ALA A 346 66.55 -49.09 -47.65
CA ALA A 346 66.14 -49.48 -46.31
C ALA A 346 67.05 -48.88 -45.21
N ASN A 347 68.36 -48.80 -45.46
CA ASN A 347 69.31 -48.18 -44.53
C ASN A 347 69.16 -46.66 -44.46
N GLU A 348 68.86 -45.99 -45.58
CA GLU A 348 68.57 -44.55 -45.65
C GLU A 348 67.28 -44.21 -44.86
N ARG A 349 66.19 -44.95 -45.07
CA ARG A 349 64.94 -44.78 -44.31
C ARG A 349 65.13 -45.06 -42.81
N PHE A 350 65.93 -46.05 -42.46
CA PHE A 350 66.25 -46.33 -41.06
C PHE A 350 67.10 -45.22 -40.42
N MET A 351 68.10 -44.69 -41.12
CA MET A 351 68.90 -43.57 -40.61
C MET A 351 68.07 -42.28 -40.49
N ALA A 352 67.10 -42.03 -41.39
CA ALA A 352 66.17 -40.91 -41.24
C ALA A 352 65.29 -41.02 -39.96
N LEU A 353 64.95 -42.24 -39.53
CA LEU A 353 64.30 -42.48 -38.23
C LEU A 353 65.25 -42.25 -37.04
N VAL A 354 66.56 -42.52 -37.20
CA VAL A 354 67.58 -42.16 -36.20
C VAL A 354 67.76 -40.64 -36.12
N ASP A 355 67.79 -39.94 -37.26
CA ASP A 355 67.85 -38.48 -37.31
C ASP A 355 66.60 -37.85 -36.66
N ALA A 356 65.41 -38.40 -36.92
CA ALA A 356 64.16 -37.97 -36.27
C ALA A 356 64.16 -38.24 -34.75
N MET A 357 64.67 -39.39 -34.31
CA MET A 357 64.85 -39.71 -32.89
C MET A 357 65.83 -38.73 -32.21
N GLU A 358 66.96 -38.44 -32.84
CA GLU A 358 67.96 -37.50 -32.33
C GLU A 358 67.43 -36.05 -32.27
N ALA A 359 66.67 -35.62 -33.29
CA ALA A 359 65.96 -34.35 -33.27
C ALA A 359 64.89 -34.26 -32.17
N ALA A 360 64.12 -35.34 -31.94
CA ALA A 360 63.14 -35.40 -30.85
C ALA A 360 63.82 -35.32 -29.47
N LEU A 361 64.97 -35.97 -29.27
CA LEU A 361 65.76 -35.84 -28.04
C LEU A 361 66.32 -34.43 -27.86
N GLY A 362 66.83 -33.80 -28.93
CA GLY A 362 67.30 -32.41 -28.90
C GLY A 362 66.19 -31.39 -28.58
N GLN A 363 64.93 -31.75 -28.86
CA GLN A 363 63.74 -30.98 -28.49
C GLN A 363 63.11 -31.40 -27.15
N GLY A 364 63.71 -32.35 -26.41
CA GLY A 364 63.20 -32.87 -25.14
C GLY A 364 61.95 -33.75 -25.25
N GLN A 365 61.54 -34.14 -26.46
CA GLN A 365 60.31 -34.89 -26.73
C GLN A 365 60.50 -36.40 -26.51
N LEU A 366 60.62 -36.80 -25.24
CA LEU A 366 60.90 -38.19 -24.86
C LEU A 366 59.83 -39.20 -25.31
N HIS A 367 58.56 -38.78 -25.40
CA HIS A 367 57.49 -39.64 -25.93
C HIS A 367 57.70 -39.94 -27.41
N THR A 368 57.94 -38.91 -28.23
CA THR A 368 58.25 -39.03 -29.67
C THR A 368 59.51 -39.86 -29.90
N ALA A 369 60.56 -39.64 -29.09
CA ALA A 369 61.77 -40.45 -29.14
C ALA A 369 61.54 -41.94 -28.76
N ALA A 370 60.60 -42.22 -27.85
CA ALA A 370 60.19 -43.58 -27.49
C ALA A 370 59.44 -44.29 -28.63
N GLU A 371 58.58 -43.57 -29.34
CA GLU A 371 57.90 -44.08 -30.53
C GLU A 371 58.90 -44.39 -31.64
N HIS A 372 59.83 -43.47 -31.93
CA HIS A 372 60.90 -43.71 -32.90
C HIS A 372 61.82 -44.88 -32.49
N ASP A 373 62.22 -45.02 -31.22
CA ASP A 373 63.00 -46.19 -30.77
C ASP A 373 62.24 -47.51 -30.92
N LYS A 374 60.91 -47.51 -30.75
CA LYS A 374 60.05 -48.66 -31.02
C LYS A 374 60.02 -48.99 -32.52
N THR A 375 59.74 -48.02 -33.38
CA THR A 375 59.78 -48.21 -34.84
C THR A 375 61.17 -48.67 -35.32
N LEU A 376 62.25 -48.18 -34.71
CA LEU A 376 63.65 -48.61 -34.94
C LEU A 376 64.00 -50.00 -34.37
N LYS A 377 63.12 -50.64 -33.59
CA LYS A 377 63.24 -52.06 -33.20
C LYS A 377 62.47 -52.97 -34.16
N ASP A 378 61.31 -52.50 -34.61
CA ASP A 378 60.42 -53.25 -35.50
C ASP A 378 60.88 -53.19 -36.97
N THR A 379 61.63 -52.15 -37.37
CA THR A 379 62.16 -51.97 -38.73
C THR A 379 63.42 -52.80 -38.96
N ARG A 380 63.38 -53.70 -39.94
CA ARG A 380 64.51 -54.56 -40.33
C ARG A 380 65.51 -53.82 -41.21
N THR A 381 66.79 -53.80 -40.83
CA THR A 381 67.86 -53.07 -41.53
C THR A 381 68.72 -53.93 -42.44
N GLY A 382 69.37 -53.28 -43.41
CA GLY A 382 70.57 -53.81 -44.08
C GLY A 382 71.81 -53.80 -43.17
N ARG A 383 72.99 -54.05 -43.75
CA ARG A 383 74.26 -54.04 -43.02
C ARG A 383 74.71 -52.61 -42.74
N LEU A 384 74.41 -52.11 -41.53
CA LEU A 384 74.91 -50.83 -41.01
C LEU A 384 76.45 -50.76 -41.04
N SER A 385 77.00 -49.57 -41.28
CA SER A 385 78.43 -49.31 -41.05
C SER A 385 78.74 -49.21 -39.56
N THR A 386 80.01 -49.40 -39.17
CA THR A 386 80.45 -49.28 -37.77
C THR A 386 80.04 -47.93 -37.18
N GLN A 387 80.32 -46.83 -37.89
CA GLN A 387 79.97 -45.47 -37.49
C GLN A 387 78.45 -45.26 -37.32
N GLN A 388 77.62 -45.85 -38.18
CA GLN A 388 76.16 -45.79 -38.04
C GLN A 388 75.67 -46.59 -36.82
N SER A 389 76.28 -47.74 -36.53
CA SER A 389 75.95 -48.54 -35.36
C SER A 389 76.35 -47.85 -34.04
N GLU A 390 77.48 -47.15 -34.02
CA GLU A 390 77.93 -46.33 -32.89
C GLU A 390 77.01 -45.13 -32.66
N ARG A 391 76.60 -44.41 -33.72
CA ARG A 391 75.64 -43.29 -33.63
C ARG A 391 74.29 -43.76 -33.09
N LEU A 392 73.75 -44.87 -33.60
CA LEU A 392 72.51 -45.47 -33.08
C LEU A 392 72.63 -45.88 -31.61
N ALA A 393 73.76 -46.46 -31.21
CA ALA A 393 74.03 -46.82 -29.82
C ALA A 393 74.09 -45.58 -28.92
N HIS A 394 74.72 -44.49 -29.37
CA HIS A 394 74.77 -43.21 -28.66
C HIS A 394 73.38 -42.58 -28.49
N VAL A 395 72.60 -42.42 -29.57
CA VAL A 395 71.25 -41.85 -29.53
C VAL A 395 70.32 -42.68 -28.63
N ARG A 396 70.43 -44.01 -28.66
CA ARG A 396 69.69 -44.91 -27.74
C ARG A 396 70.18 -44.83 -26.30
N ALA A 397 71.46 -44.60 -26.06
CA ALA A 397 72.00 -44.41 -24.71
C ALA A 397 71.53 -43.09 -24.09
N GLU A 398 71.55 -42.00 -24.87
CA GLU A 398 71.05 -40.69 -24.44
C GLU A 398 69.52 -40.70 -24.24
N TYR A 399 68.74 -41.36 -25.11
CA TYR A 399 67.31 -41.60 -24.84
C TYR A 399 67.09 -42.35 -23.52
N LYS A 400 67.79 -43.48 -23.30
CA LYS A 400 67.67 -44.25 -22.04
C LYS A 400 68.06 -43.43 -20.82
N ARG A 401 69.10 -42.60 -20.93
CA ARG A 401 69.55 -41.68 -19.89
C ARG A 401 68.47 -40.65 -19.58
N LEU A 402 68.01 -39.89 -20.57
CA LEU A 402 67.01 -38.84 -20.39
C LEU A 402 65.66 -39.40 -19.92
N ALA A 403 65.24 -40.57 -20.42
CA ALA A 403 64.05 -41.26 -19.93
C ALA A 403 64.20 -41.77 -18.48
N ALA A 404 65.40 -42.18 -18.07
CA ALA A 404 65.68 -42.51 -16.67
C ALA A 404 65.66 -41.26 -15.77
N TRP A 405 66.21 -40.14 -16.22
CA TRP A 405 66.15 -38.85 -15.51
C TRP A 405 64.72 -38.32 -15.40
N ALA A 406 63.91 -38.36 -16.46
CA ALA A 406 62.51 -37.95 -16.44
C ALA A 406 61.67 -38.84 -15.50
N ARG A 407 61.88 -40.15 -15.51
CA ARG A 407 61.24 -41.08 -14.57
C ARG A 407 61.69 -40.87 -13.12
N TRP A 408 62.96 -40.55 -12.89
CA TRP A 408 63.48 -40.20 -11.56
C TRP A 408 62.85 -38.89 -11.05
N GLY A 409 62.92 -37.81 -11.83
CA GLY A 409 62.31 -36.52 -11.45
C GLY A 409 60.80 -36.62 -11.26
N GLY A 410 60.11 -37.39 -12.12
CA GLY A 410 58.69 -37.69 -11.96
C GLY A 410 58.37 -38.50 -10.71
N ASN A 411 59.25 -39.40 -10.27
CA ASN A 411 59.09 -40.12 -9.00
C ASN A 411 59.36 -39.23 -7.79
N VAL A 412 60.37 -38.35 -7.83
CA VAL A 412 60.60 -37.33 -6.80
C VAL A 412 59.36 -36.43 -6.68
N SER A 413 58.81 -35.95 -7.80
CA SER A 413 57.57 -35.15 -7.82
C SER A 413 56.35 -35.91 -7.30
N ARG A 414 56.32 -37.24 -7.40
CA ARG A 414 55.27 -38.10 -6.83
C ARG A 414 55.46 -38.33 -5.33
N GLU A 415 56.69 -38.47 -4.85
CA GLU A 415 57.00 -38.52 -3.41
C GLU A 415 56.63 -37.19 -2.73
N GLU A 416 56.94 -36.06 -3.36
CA GLU A 416 56.44 -34.74 -2.95
C GLU A 416 54.91 -34.65 -2.93
N LEU A 417 54.21 -35.25 -3.91
CA LEU A 417 52.74 -35.30 -3.91
C LEU A 417 52.16 -36.20 -2.82
N VAL A 418 52.82 -37.30 -2.47
CA VAL A 418 52.44 -38.15 -1.33
C VAL A 418 52.51 -37.33 -0.05
N HIS A 419 53.67 -36.70 0.24
CA HIS A 419 53.83 -35.86 1.42
C HIS A 419 52.86 -34.68 1.45
N ALA A 420 52.68 -33.98 0.32
CA ALA A 420 51.73 -32.86 0.23
C ALA A 420 50.27 -33.28 0.50
N VAL A 421 49.91 -34.55 0.26
CA VAL A 421 48.60 -35.12 0.61
C VAL A 421 48.54 -35.58 2.07
N GLU A 422 49.61 -36.20 2.58
CA GLU A 422 49.75 -36.59 3.99
C GLU A 422 49.65 -35.38 4.94
N GLU A 423 50.09 -34.20 4.50
CA GLU A 423 49.96 -32.93 5.24
C GLU A 423 48.57 -32.27 5.14
N LEU A 424 47.70 -32.63 4.18
CA LEU A 424 46.39 -31.98 4.01
C LEU A 424 45.49 -32.03 5.26
N PRO A 425 45.41 -33.14 6.02
CA PRO A 425 44.63 -33.18 7.27
C PRO A 425 45.12 -32.17 8.31
N ALA A 426 46.44 -31.92 8.41
CA ALA A 426 47.01 -30.98 9.37
C ALA A 426 46.70 -29.50 9.04
N GLN A 427 46.33 -29.20 7.78
CA GLN A 427 45.98 -27.85 7.34
C GLN A 427 44.58 -27.37 7.81
N ASN A 428 43.79 -28.22 8.50
CA ASN A 428 42.48 -27.86 9.08
C ASN A 428 41.52 -27.14 8.11
N LEU A 429 41.53 -27.55 6.84
CA LEU A 429 40.75 -26.92 5.77
C LEU A 429 39.25 -27.22 5.89
N PRO A 430 38.36 -26.30 5.44
CA PRO A 430 36.94 -26.61 5.35
C PRO A 430 36.71 -27.76 4.34
N MET A 431 35.75 -28.63 4.65
CA MET A 431 35.56 -29.92 3.98
C MET A 431 35.39 -29.83 2.44
N SER A 432 34.83 -28.73 1.95
CA SER A 432 34.67 -28.45 0.51
C SER A 432 35.97 -28.05 -0.19
N GLU A 433 36.92 -27.44 0.51
CA GLU A 433 38.25 -27.12 -0.03
C GLU A 433 39.19 -28.31 0.09
N LEU A 434 39.11 -29.06 1.20
CA LEU A 434 39.82 -30.33 1.37
C LEU A 434 39.50 -31.30 0.23
N ALA A 435 38.21 -31.48 -0.09
CA ALA A 435 37.76 -32.27 -1.23
C ALA A 435 38.37 -31.79 -2.56
N LYS A 436 38.30 -30.48 -2.85
CA LYS A 436 38.89 -29.90 -4.07
C LYS A 436 40.40 -30.09 -4.15
N LYS A 437 41.14 -29.91 -3.05
CA LYS A 437 42.60 -30.13 -3.00
C LYS A 437 42.94 -31.59 -3.28
N VAL A 438 42.25 -32.56 -2.67
CA VAL A 438 42.47 -33.99 -2.95
C VAL A 438 42.19 -34.31 -4.43
N SER A 439 41.11 -33.80 -5.02
CA SER A 439 40.84 -33.96 -6.45
C SER A 439 41.94 -33.34 -7.33
N ALA A 440 42.44 -32.14 -6.98
CA ALA A 440 43.52 -31.48 -7.71
C ALA A 440 44.85 -32.26 -7.62
N MET A 441 45.16 -32.85 -6.46
CA MET A 441 46.34 -33.73 -6.31
C MET A 441 46.21 -34.99 -7.17
N ARG A 442 45.03 -35.61 -7.24
CA ARG A 442 44.78 -36.78 -8.11
C ARG A 442 44.93 -36.44 -9.61
N GLU A 443 44.45 -35.28 -10.06
CA GLU A 443 44.71 -34.84 -11.46
C GLU A 443 46.19 -34.46 -11.69
N ARG A 444 46.87 -33.85 -10.70
CA ARG A 444 48.32 -33.56 -10.80
C ARG A 444 49.14 -34.86 -10.90
N TRP A 445 48.80 -35.90 -10.13
CA TRP A 445 49.40 -37.22 -10.28
C TRP A 445 49.22 -37.79 -11.69
N LYS A 446 48.00 -37.79 -12.20
CA LYS A 446 47.66 -38.25 -13.56
C LYS A 446 48.40 -37.47 -14.65
N SER A 447 48.69 -36.19 -14.43
CA SER A 447 49.55 -35.40 -15.33
C SER A 447 51.02 -35.83 -15.30
N LEU A 448 51.54 -36.33 -14.17
CA LEU A 448 52.90 -36.89 -14.11
C LEU A 448 52.99 -38.24 -14.84
N ASP A 449 51.93 -39.05 -14.81
CA ASP A 449 51.88 -40.33 -15.54
C ASP A 449 51.99 -40.16 -17.07
N SER A 450 51.49 -39.04 -17.63
CA SER A 450 51.64 -38.76 -19.08
C SER A 450 53.03 -38.25 -19.48
N VAL A 451 53.79 -37.64 -18.56
CA VAL A 451 55.10 -37.04 -18.85
C VAL A 451 56.27 -37.95 -18.45
N SER A 452 56.16 -38.64 -17.31
CA SER A 452 57.25 -39.42 -16.70
C SER A 452 57.05 -40.95 -16.78
N GLY A 453 56.01 -41.39 -17.49
CA GLY A 453 55.57 -42.78 -17.54
C GLY A 453 54.92 -43.26 -16.23
N ALA A 454 54.39 -44.48 -16.23
CA ALA A 454 53.65 -45.02 -15.10
C ALA A 454 54.47 -45.09 -13.79
N ALA A 455 53.85 -44.69 -12.69
CA ALA A 455 54.44 -44.76 -11.36
C ALA A 455 54.75 -46.21 -10.89
N PRO A 456 55.71 -46.40 -9.97
CA PRO A 456 55.85 -47.66 -9.23
C PRO A 456 54.56 -47.97 -8.46
N LYS A 457 54.10 -49.23 -8.52
CA LYS A 457 52.85 -49.67 -7.86
C LYS A 457 52.79 -49.29 -6.36
N SER A 458 53.89 -49.48 -5.64
CA SER A 458 54.01 -49.13 -4.22
C SER A 458 53.91 -47.63 -3.92
N LEU A 459 54.29 -46.76 -4.85
CA LEU A 459 54.18 -45.31 -4.69
C LEU A 459 52.75 -44.84 -4.97
N TRP A 460 52.09 -45.44 -5.97
CA TRP A 460 50.65 -45.23 -6.22
C TRP A 460 49.78 -45.69 -5.04
N GLU A 461 50.05 -46.87 -4.48
CA GLU A 461 49.30 -47.41 -3.33
C GLU A 461 49.42 -46.49 -2.10
N LYS A 462 50.60 -45.94 -1.83
CA LYS A 462 50.80 -44.90 -0.79
C LYS A 462 49.99 -43.63 -1.08
N PHE A 463 50.06 -43.12 -2.32
CA PHE A 463 49.35 -41.91 -2.73
C PHE A 463 47.83 -42.05 -2.64
N ASP A 464 47.28 -43.18 -3.11
CA ASP A 464 45.84 -43.43 -3.06
C ASP A 464 45.33 -43.65 -1.63
N ALA A 465 46.11 -44.34 -0.78
CA ALA A 465 45.82 -44.46 0.64
C ALA A 465 45.83 -43.09 1.34
N ALA A 466 46.84 -42.25 1.09
CA ALA A 466 46.92 -40.89 1.64
C ALA A 466 45.75 -40.02 1.15
N CYS A 467 45.41 -40.07 -0.14
CA CYS A 467 44.25 -39.35 -0.69
C CYS A 467 42.93 -39.84 -0.09
N THR A 468 42.79 -41.14 0.18
CA THR A 468 41.59 -41.74 0.77
C THR A 468 41.45 -41.32 2.24
N ALA A 469 42.54 -41.37 3.01
CA ALA A 469 42.57 -40.87 4.39
C ALA A 469 42.26 -39.37 4.47
N ALA A 470 42.87 -38.55 3.62
CA ALA A 470 42.62 -37.10 3.57
C ALA A 470 41.19 -36.73 3.13
N TYR A 471 40.53 -37.56 2.31
CA TYR A 471 39.15 -37.32 1.87
C TYR A 471 38.08 -37.83 2.85
N ALA A 472 38.39 -38.78 3.71
CA ALA A 472 37.41 -39.43 4.60
C ALA A 472 36.59 -38.45 5.48
N PRO A 473 37.16 -37.39 6.09
CA PRO A 473 36.39 -36.40 6.86
C PRO A 473 35.37 -35.64 5.99
N ALA A 474 35.77 -35.25 4.78
CA ALA A 474 34.89 -34.56 3.84
C ALA A 474 33.74 -35.48 3.38
N ALA A 475 34.02 -36.76 3.10
CA ALA A 475 33.01 -37.75 2.77
C ALA A 475 31.97 -37.93 3.90
N ALA A 476 32.42 -38.02 5.15
CA ALA A 476 31.53 -38.12 6.31
C ALA A 476 30.64 -36.88 6.48
N HIS A 477 31.20 -35.68 6.34
CA HIS A 477 30.45 -34.42 6.42
C HIS A 477 29.42 -34.29 5.28
N PHE A 478 29.77 -34.64 4.04
CA PHE A 478 28.80 -34.62 2.94
C PHE A 478 27.69 -35.67 3.08
N ARG A 479 27.98 -36.81 3.72
CA ARG A 479 26.96 -37.80 4.09
C ARG A 479 26.00 -37.23 5.14
N GLN A 480 26.51 -36.64 6.22
CA GLN A 480 25.68 -35.98 7.24
C GLN A 480 24.76 -34.90 6.61
N LEU A 481 25.30 -34.02 5.75
CA LEU A 481 24.52 -33.03 5.01
C LEU A 481 23.51 -33.62 4.02
N ALA A 482 23.71 -34.84 3.53
CA ALA A 482 22.72 -35.56 2.73
C ALA A 482 21.60 -36.12 3.63
N ASP A 483 21.98 -36.79 4.73
CA ASP A 483 21.07 -37.37 5.71
C ASP A 483 20.17 -36.30 6.36
N GLU A 484 20.72 -35.12 6.69
CA GLU A 484 19.95 -33.96 7.18
C GLU A 484 18.92 -33.42 6.17
N ARG A 485 19.28 -33.40 4.87
CA ARG A 485 18.37 -33.00 3.79
C ARG A 485 17.26 -34.03 3.59
N HIS A 486 17.59 -35.32 3.64
CA HIS A 486 16.61 -36.40 3.58
C HIS A 486 15.67 -36.39 4.81
N ALA A 487 16.20 -36.20 6.02
CA ALA A 487 15.39 -36.07 7.23
C ALA A 487 14.49 -34.82 7.20
N SER A 488 14.96 -33.70 6.64
CA SER A 488 14.14 -32.50 6.44
C SER A 488 13.04 -32.72 5.39
N ALA A 489 13.34 -33.43 4.29
CA ALA A 489 12.34 -33.82 3.30
C ALA A 489 11.28 -34.79 3.87
N ALA A 490 11.69 -35.73 4.73
CA ALA A 490 10.77 -36.65 5.41
C ALA A 490 9.85 -35.92 6.39
N ARG A 491 10.38 -34.97 7.20
CA ARG A 491 9.55 -34.10 8.05
C ARG A 491 8.57 -33.24 7.25
N ALA A 492 9.01 -32.72 6.10
CA ALA A 492 8.14 -31.98 5.19
C ALA A 492 7.02 -32.86 4.61
N GLN A 493 7.33 -34.09 4.18
CA GLN A 493 6.31 -35.03 3.71
C GLN A 493 5.30 -35.36 4.82
N ALA A 494 5.77 -35.63 6.04
CA ALA A 494 4.89 -35.87 7.19
C ALA A 494 3.94 -34.68 7.49
N LEU A 495 4.38 -33.43 7.31
CA LEU A 495 3.50 -32.26 7.41
C LEU A 495 2.47 -32.18 6.27
N VAL A 496 2.81 -32.57 5.04
CA VAL A 496 1.84 -32.70 3.94
C VAL A 496 0.80 -33.76 4.26
N ASP A 497 1.24 -34.90 4.81
CA ASP A 497 0.38 -36.03 5.15
C ASP A 497 -0.54 -35.67 6.34
N GLU A 498 -0.03 -34.93 7.35
CA GLU A 498 -0.83 -34.38 8.45
C GLU A 498 -1.92 -33.42 7.96
N VAL A 499 -1.59 -32.48 7.06
CA VAL A 499 -2.60 -31.59 6.44
C VAL A 499 -3.63 -32.39 5.64
N THR A 500 -3.19 -33.41 4.90
CA THR A 500 -4.06 -34.24 4.06
C THR A 500 -5.00 -35.09 4.92
N ALA A 501 -4.54 -35.61 6.05
CA ALA A 501 -5.38 -36.30 7.04
C ALA A 501 -6.42 -35.34 7.64
N LEU A 502 -6.03 -34.12 8.04
CA LEU A 502 -6.95 -33.09 8.54
C LEU A 502 -8.01 -32.66 7.50
N VAL A 503 -7.69 -32.72 6.20
CA VAL A 503 -8.66 -32.52 5.11
C VAL A 503 -9.64 -33.68 4.99
N ALA A 504 -9.17 -34.92 5.20
CA ALA A 504 -9.96 -36.14 5.07
C ALA A 504 -10.94 -36.36 6.23
N ASP A 505 -10.59 -35.93 7.46
CA ASP A 505 -11.33 -36.17 8.72
C ASP A 505 -12.59 -35.28 8.89
N SER A 506 -13.35 -35.14 7.80
CA SER A 506 -14.57 -34.35 7.68
C SER A 506 -15.75 -34.96 8.48
N PRO A 507 -16.71 -34.18 9.03
CA PRO A 507 -16.89 -32.72 8.93
C PRO A 507 -16.78 -31.96 10.28
N ALA A 508 -16.61 -32.63 11.41
CA ALA A 508 -16.69 -32.01 12.74
C ALA A 508 -15.61 -30.92 12.97
N ALA A 509 -14.42 -31.11 12.40
CA ALA A 509 -13.35 -30.11 12.41
C ALA A 509 -13.69 -28.80 11.65
N ARG A 510 -14.77 -28.78 10.87
CA ARG A 510 -15.24 -27.60 10.13
C ARG A 510 -16.16 -26.70 10.97
N GLU A 511 -16.71 -27.15 12.09
CA GLU A 511 -17.53 -26.28 12.94
C GLU A 511 -16.67 -25.46 13.93
N ASP A 512 -15.55 -26.02 14.42
CA ASP A 512 -14.56 -25.25 15.19
C ASP A 512 -13.54 -24.54 14.30
N TRP A 513 -14.00 -23.44 13.69
CA TRP A 513 -13.20 -22.51 12.91
C TRP A 513 -11.96 -21.97 13.66
N ARG A 514 -12.00 -21.93 14.99
CA ARG A 514 -10.90 -21.41 15.82
C ARG A 514 -9.77 -22.46 15.94
N SER A 515 -10.13 -23.73 16.15
CA SER A 515 -9.19 -24.85 16.12
C SER A 515 -8.57 -25.04 14.73
N LEU A 516 -9.37 -24.93 13.67
CA LEU A 516 -8.89 -24.99 12.29
C LEU A 516 -7.87 -23.88 11.99
N ALA A 517 -8.17 -22.63 12.36
CA ALA A 517 -7.27 -21.50 12.17
C ALA A 517 -5.98 -21.59 13.00
N SER A 518 -6.05 -22.10 14.24
CA SER A 518 -4.85 -22.27 15.08
C SER A 518 -3.96 -23.41 14.57
N SER A 519 -4.56 -24.51 14.12
CA SER A 519 -3.86 -25.65 13.52
C SER A 519 -3.18 -25.26 12.20
N SER A 520 -3.87 -24.52 11.32
CA SER A 520 -3.27 -24.05 10.07
C SER A 520 -2.08 -23.11 10.31
N GLN A 521 -2.14 -22.28 11.35
CA GLN A 521 -1.02 -21.42 11.75
C GLN A 521 0.16 -22.22 12.34
N ARG A 522 -0.10 -23.26 13.16
CA ARG A 522 0.94 -24.19 13.65
C ARG A 522 1.64 -24.88 12.48
N LEU A 523 0.88 -25.39 11.52
CA LEU A 523 1.39 -26.10 10.34
C LEU A 523 2.25 -25.20 9.46
N ARG A 524 1.82 -23.95 9.19
CA ARG A 524 2.64 -22.95 8.47
C ARG A 524 3.94 -22.61 9.21
N GLN A 525 3.90 -22.51 10.54
CA GLN A 525 5.12 -22.28 11.34
C GLN A 525 6.05 -23.50 11.32
N ALA A 526 5.53 -24.72 11.43
CA ALA A 526 6.32 -25.94 11.31
C ALA A 526 7.01 -26.03 9.93
N TRP A 527 6.28 -25.71 8.85
CA TRP A 527 6.84 -25.63 7.49
C TRP A 527 7.97 -24.61 7.38
N SER A 528 7.80 -23.40 7.94
CA SER A 528 8.84 -22.36 7.91
C SER A 528 10.11 -22.69 8.68
N ARG A 529 10.06 -23.68 9.57
CA ARG A 529 11.18 -24.16 10.41
C ARG A 529 11.85 -25.41 9.85
N LEU A 530 11.44 -25.88 8.67
CA LEU A 530 12.12 -26.98 7.98
C LEU A 530 13.56 -26.59 7.63
N GLY A 531 14.48 -27.53 7.79
CA GLY A 531 15.89 -27.36 7.43
C GLY A 531 16.14 -27.31 5.93
N THR A 532 17.40 -27.45 5.52
CA THR A 532 17.75 -27.55 4.10
C THR A 532 17.11 -28.79 3.47
N ILE A 533 16.59 -28.66 2.26
CA ILE A 533 15.98 -29.74 1.46
C ILE A 533 16.55 -29.62 0.05
N ASP A 534 16.69 -30.73 -0.68
CA ASP A 534 17.10 -30.69 -2.09
C ASP A 534 16.14 -29.84 -2.93
N ARG A 535 16.67 -29.14 -3.95
CA ARG A 535 15.90 -28.23 -4.79
C ARG A 535 14.71 -28.92 -5.50
N LYS A 536 14.88 -30.19 -5.92
CA LYS A 536 13.84 -30.97 -6.60
C LYS A 536 12.71 -31.33 -5.65
N ASP A 537 13.05 -31.88 -4.49
CA ASP A 537 12.07 -32.26 -3.47
C ASP A 537 11.39 -31.05 -2.86
N LYS A 538 12.12 -29.97 -2.57
CA LYS A 538 11.55 -28.73 -2.05
C LYS A 538 10.44 -28.20 -2.95
N LYS A 539 10.65 -28.12 -4.26
CA LYS A 539 9.60 -27.67 -5.20
C LYS A 539 8.36 -28.57 -5.18
N ARG A 540 8.55 -29.91 -5.13
CA ARG A 540 7.46 -30.89 -5.04
C ARG A 540 6.67 -30.72 -3.74
N LEU A 541 7.38 -30.64 -2.62
CA LEU A 541 6.84 -30.54 -1.27
C LEU A 541 6.12 -29.20 -1.02
N ASP A 542 6.72 -28.06 -1.42
CA ASP A 542 6.08 -26.74 -1.34
C ASP A 542 4.77 -26.71 -2.13
N THR A 543 4.74 -27.32 -3.33
CA THR A 543 3.52 -27.41 -4.16
C THR A 543 2.45 -28.30 -3.51
N ALA A 544 2.85 -29.44 -2.95
CA ALA A 544 1.93 -30.37 -2.28
C ALA A 544 1.35 -29.78 -0.99
N PHE A 545 2.19 -29.15 -0.15
CA PHE A 545 1.78 -28.48 1.07
C PHE A 545 0.88 -27.29 0.80
N GLY A 546 1.20 -26.45 -0.19
CA GLY A 546 0.34 -25.35 -0.64
C GLY A 546 -1.05 -25.85 -1.00
N LYS A 547 -1.14 -26.82 -1.93
CA LYS A 547 -2.43 -27.41 -2.35
C LYS A 547 -3.21 -28.03 -1.17
N ALA A 548 -2.54 -28.73 -0.27
CA ALA A 548 -3.18 -29.35 0.89
C ALA A 548 -3.71 -28.29 1.86
N MET A 549 -2.93 -27.24 2.13
CA MET A 549 -3.31 -26.11 2.98
C MET A 549 -4.46 -25.29 2.39
N ASP A 550 -4.46 -25.05 1.08
CA ASP A 550 -5.55 -24.36 0.39
C ASP A 550 -6.85 -25.18 0.48
N THR A 551 -6.75 -26.50 0.32
CA THR A 551 -7.90 -27.42 0.48
C THR A 551 -8.43 -27.44 1.92
N LEU A 552 -7.53 -27.37 2.92
CA LEU A 552 -7.89 -27.28 4.34
C LEU A 552 -8.57 -25.96 4.71
N MET A 553 -8.17 -24.86 4.07
CA MET A 553 -8.66 -23.51 4.36
C MET A 553 -9.94 -23.12 3.60
N ALA A 554 -10.17 -23.69 2.42
CA ALA A 554 -11.32 -23.36 1.57
C ALA A 554 -12.70 -23.37 2.27
N PRO A 555 -13.04 -24.31 3.18
CA PRO A 555 -14.31 -24.26 3.91
C PRO A 555 -14.45 -23.03 4.83
N LEU A 556 -13.36 -22.60 5.47
CA LEU A 556 -13.34 -21.40 6.32
C LEU A 556 -13.41 -20.12 5.48
N GLU A 557 -12.79 -20.12 4.30
CA GLU A 557 -12.84 -19.00 3.37
C GLU A 557 -14.23 -18.83 2.76
N GLU A 558 -14.91 -19.93 2.42
CA GLU A 558 -16.32 -19.90 2.00
C GLU A 558 -17.24 -19.44 3.14
N GLN A 559 -17.06 -19.94 4.37
CA GLN A 559 -17.85 -19.46 5.51
C GLN A 559 -17.63 -17.97 5.79
N ARG A 560 -16.39 -17.46 5.66
CA ARG A 560 -16.10 -16.02 5.73
C ARG A 560 -16.82 -15.25 4.62
N ARG A 561 -16.86 -15.77 3.39
CA ARG A 561 -17.59 -15.16 2.26
C ARG A 561 -19.10 -15.07 2.54
N ILE A 562 -19.70 -16.14 3.08
CA ILE A 562 -21.10 -16.16 3.53
C ILE A 562 -21.34 -15.10 4.61
N GLU A 563 -20.44 -14.98 5.60
CA GLU A 563 -20.60 -14.03 6.70
C GLU A 563 -20.32 -12.56 6.30
N VAL A 564 -19.54 -12.34 5.24
CA VAL A 564 -19.44 -11.03 4.56
C VAL A 564 -20.78 -10.69 3.92
N ALA A 565 -21.33 -11.60 3.10
CA ALA A 565 -22.60 -11.38 2.41
C ALA A 565 -23.76 -11.13 3.39
N ARG A 566 -23.80 -11.82 4.54
CA ARG A 566 -24.77 -11.56 5.62
C ARG A 566 -24.61 -10.17 6.23
N ARG A 567 -23.39 -9.73 6.54
CA ARG A 567 -23.12 -8.35 7.02
C ARG A 567 -23.52 -7.32 5.96
N GLU A 568 -23.25 -7.56 4.69
CA GLU A 568 -23.68 -6.68 3.59
C GLU A 568 -25.21 -6.64 3.47
N GLN A 569 -25.90 -7.78 3.61
CA GLN A 569 -27.37 -7.82 3.66
C GLN A 569 -27.92 -6.99 4.83
N LEU A 570 -27.33 -7.03 6.03
CA LEU A 570 -27.76 -6.17 7.15
C LEU A 570 -27.63 -4.67 6.82
N ILE A 571 -26.61 -4.27 6.05
CA ILE A 571 -26.43 -2.88 5.60
C ILE A 571 -27.56 -2.49 4.63
N GLU A 572 -27.88 -3.35 3.67
CA GLU A 572 -29.00 -3.15 2.74
C GLU A 572 -30.35 -3.10 3.46
N GLU A 573 -30.60 -3.94 4.47
CA GLU A 573 -31.82 -3.87 5.27
C GLU A 573 -31.91 -2.54 6.05
N VAL A 574 -30.80 -2.00 6.58
CA VAL A 574 -30.80 -0.66 7.19
C VAL A 574 -31.15 0.42 6.16
N TYR A 575 -30.66 0.34 4.93
CA TYR A 575 -30.97 1.32 3.88
C TYR A 575 -32.42 1.27 3.39
N LYS A 576 -33.11 0.14 3.55
CA LYS A 576 -34.55 -0.01 3.23
C LYS A 576 -35.48 0.58 4.28
N LEU A 577 -34.99 0.86 5.50
CA LEU A 577 -35.82 1.39 6.57
C LEU A 577 -36.26 2.83 6.29
N ASP A 578 -37.57 3.10 6.37
CA ASP A 578 -38.07 4.48 6.37
C ASP A 578 -37.77 5.15 7.73
N PRO A 579 -37.03 6.28 7.77
CA PRO A 579 -36.85 7.06 8.99
C PRO A 579 -38.17 7.50 9.65
N ALA A 580 -39.24 7.74 8.90
CA ALA A 580 -40.51 8.25 9.39
C ALA A 580 -41.38 7.20 10.12
N GLU A 581 -41.16 5.91 9.84
CA GLU A 581 -41.94 4.83 10.46
C GLU A 581 -41.74 4.73 11.98
N ARG A 582 -42.78 4.24 12.68
CA ARG A 582 -42.75 4.17 14.15
C ARG A 582 -41.75 3.12 14.66
N HIS A 583 -41.69 1.97 14.00
CA HIS A 583 -40.94 0.79 14.45
C HIS A 583 -39.48 0.77 13.99
N THR A 584 -39.07 1.71 13.12
CA THR A 584 -37.70 1.85 12.58
C THR A 584 -36.61 1.76 13.64
N VAL A 585 -36.80 2.35 14.82
CA VAL A 585 -35.80 2.33 15.90
C VAL A 585 -35.65 0.94 16.52
N ASP A 586 -36.75 0.19 16.64
CA ASP A 586 -36.75 -1.18 17.17
C ASP A 586 -36.17 -2.16 16.14
N THR A 587 -36.55 -2.03 14.86
CA THR A 587 -35.95 -2.79 13.76
C THR A 587 -34.45 -2.53 13.62
N LEU A 588 -34.03 -1.26 13.71
CA LEU A 588 -32.62 -0.89 13.66
C LEU A 588 -31.82 -1.47 14.84
N ARG A 589 -32.41 -1.54 16.04
CA ARG A 589 -31.80 -2.24 17.19
C ARG A 589 -31.65 -3.74 16.91
N GLY A 590 -32.68 -4.39 16.37
CA GLY A 590 -32.61 -5.80 15.97
C GLY A 590 -31.50 -6.07 14.95
N LEU A 591 -31.31 -5.19 13.95
CA LEU A 591 -30.21 -5.27 12.98
C LEU A 591 -28.83 -5.05 13.64
N GLN A 592 -28.72 -4.16 14.63
CA GLN A 592 -27.49 -3.96 15.41
C GLN A 592 -27.15 -5.15 16.31
N GLU A 593 -28.14 -5.82 16.90
CA GLU A 593 -27.96 -7.05 17.67
C GLU A 593 -27.58 -8.22 16.77
N ALA A 594 -28.24 -8.37 15.61
CA ALA A 594 -27.87 -9.35 14.59
C ALA A 594 -26.41 -9.15 14.13
N TRP A 595 -26.01 -7.90 13.84
CA TRP A 595 -24.62 -7.57 13.49
C TRP A 595 -23.62 -8.06 14.54
N GLN A 596 -23.90 -7.81 15.82
CA GLN A 596 -23.04 -8.26 16.92
C GLN A 596 -22.99 -9.79 17.03
N GLY A 597 -24.12 -10.48 16.80
CA GLY A 597 -24.19 -11.93 16.71
C GLY A 597 -23.26 -12.48 15.62
N HIS A 598 -23.38 -11.96 14.39
CA HIS A 598 -22.54 -12.33 13.25
C HIS A 598 -21.05 -12.03 13.49
N ALA A 599 -20.73 -10.84 14.00
CA ALA A 599 -19.36 -10.44 14.33
C ALA A 599 -18.71 -11.33 15.41
N LYS A 600 -19.50 -11.83 16.37
CA LYS A 600 -19.05 -12.75 17.42
C LYS A 600 -18.92 -14.19 16.92
N ALA A 601 -19.82 -14.64 16.04
CA ALA A 601 -19.85 -16.01 15.52
C ALA A 601 -18.62 -16.31 14.64
N LEU A 602 -18.25 -15.39 13.75
CA LEU A 602 -17.05 -15.53 12.91
C LEU A 602 -16.34 -14.18 12.69
N PRO A 603 -15.23 -13.93 13.40
CA PRO A 603 -14.37 -12.78 13.16
C PRO A 603 -13.76 -12.83 11.75
N LEU A 604 -13.97 -11.77 10.97
CA LEU A 604 -13.32 -11.59 9.66
C LEU A 604 -11.91 -10.99 9.82
N GLU A 605 -11.23 -10.82 8.69
CA GLU A 605 -10.00 -10.02 8.67
C GLU A 605 -10.27 -8.58 9.10
N ARG A 606 -9.41 -8.03 9.96
CA ARG A 606 -9.59 -6.70 10.58
C ARG A 606 -9.94 -5.59 9.59
N ARG A 607 -9.31 -5.58 8.40
CA ARG A 607 -9.55 -4.57 7.35
C ARG A 607 -10.95 -4.70 6.73
N GLN A 608 -11.40 -5.93 6.49
CA GLN A 608 -12.72 -6.22 5.91
C GLN A 608 -13.82 -5.94 6.93
N GLU A 609 -13.66 -6.42 8.17
CA GLU A 609 -14.57 -6.13 9.28
C GLU A 609 -14.72 -4.61 9.51
N GLN A 610 -13.61 -3.87 9.52
CA GLN A 610 -13.64 -2.42 9.71
C GLN A 610 -14.33 -1.70 8.55
N ALA A 611 -14.14 -2.13 7.30
CA ALA A 611 -14.80 -1.55 6.14
C ALA A 611 -16.32 -1.79 6.17
N LEU A 612 -16.74 -3.01 6.51
CA LEU A 612 -18.15 -3.38 6.66
C LEU A 612 -18.80 -2.62 7.83
N TRP A 613 -18.14 -2.55 8.98
CA TRP A 613 -18.63 -1.83 10.16
C TRP A 613 -18.82 -0.33 9.90
N GLN A 614 -17.89 0.33 9.20
CA GLN A 614 -18.04 1.76 8.87
C GLN A 614 -19.23 2.01 7.94
N LYS A 615 -19.46 1.13 6.94
CA LYS A 615 -20.66 1.20 6.09
C LYS A 615 -21.95 1.03 6.89
N PHE A 616 -22.02 -0.01 7.73
CA PHE A 616 -23.19 -0.27 8.58
C PHE A 616 -23.49 0.88 9.54
N ARG A 617 -22.46 1.39 10.20
CA ARG A 617 -22.58 2.56 11.08
C ARG A 617 -23.07 3.79 10.31
N ALA A 618 -22.51 4.09 9.13
CA ALA A 618 -22.96 5.22 8.31
C ALA A 618 -24.43 5.08 7.86
N ALA A 619 -24.88 3.86 7.57
CA ALA A 619 -26.28 3.57 7.28
C ALA A 619 -27.18 3.86 8.51
N CYS A 620 -26.79 3.38 9.71
CA CYS A 620 -27.51 3.68 10.96
C CYS A 620 -27.56 5.19 11.26
N ASP A 621 -26.41 5.87 11.16
CA ASP A 621 -26.27 7.30 11.43
C ASP A 621 -27.13 8.14 10.46
N THR A 622 -27.30 7.68 9.20
CA THR A 622 -28.20 8.32 8.22
C THR A 622 -29.68 8.27 8.64
N ILE A 623 -30.15 7.14 9.18
CA ILE A 623 -31.53 7.02 9.70
C ILE A 623 -31.75 7.96 10.88
N PHE A 624 -30.82 8.01 11.83
CA PHE A 624 -30.93 8.92 12.98
C PHE A 624 -30.83 10.40 12.59
N ALA A 625 -29.97 10.75 11.63
CA ALA A 625 -29.87 12.12 11.11
C ALA A 625 -31.20 12.59 10.50
N ARG A 626 -31.80 11.80 9.60
CA ARG A 626 -33.11 12.11 8.99
C ARG A 626 -34.24 12.22 10.02
N ARG A 627 -34.28 11.34 11.02
CA ARG A 627 -35.26 11.45 12.13
C ARG A 627 -35.08 12.72 12.95
N LYS A 628 -33.84 13.11 13.24
CA LYS A 628 -33.51 14.34 13.98
C LYS A 628 -33.90 15.58 13.18
N GLU A 629 -33.64 15.60 11.88
CA GLU A 629 -34.05 16.67 10.98
C GLU A 629 -35.58 16.82 10.91
N SER A 630 -36.31 15.72 10.71
CA SER A 630 -37.78 15.70 10.72
C SER A 630 -38.35 16.20 12.07
N ALA A 631 -37.77 15.77 13.19
CA ALA A 631 -38.18 16.25 14.52
C ALA A 631 -37.93 17.76 14.69
N HIS A 632 -36.77 18.28 14.25
CA HIS A 632 -36.46 19.71 14.29
C HIS A 632 -37.36 20.54 13.38
N ALA A 633 -37.69 20.04 12.18
CA ALA A 633 -38.63 20.71 11.27
C ALA A 633 -40.03 20.81 11.91
N ALA A 634 -40.53 19.72 12.49
CA ALA A 634 -41.82 19.71 13.17
C ALA A 634 -41.83 20.59 14.45
N ASP A 635 -40.72 20.70 15.17
CA ASP A 635 -40.58 21.65 16.29
C ASP A 635 -40.56 23.12 15.81
N HIS A 636 -39.90 23.39 14.68
CA HIS A 636 -39.86 24.72 14.08
C HIS A 636 -41.26 25.15 13.59
N GLU A 637 -41.97 24.26 12.91
CA GLU A 637 -43.36 24.47 12.49
C GLU A 637 -44.28 24.76 13.70
N ARG A 638 -44.21 23.95 14.77
CA ARG A 638 -44.95 24.20 16.01
C ARG A 638 -44.64 25.58 16.61
N LYS A 639 -43.37 25.99 16.63
CA LYS A 639 -42.97 27.34 17.10
C LYS A 639 -43.51 28.45 16.20
N ALA A 640 -43.52 28.27 14.88
CA ALA A 640 -44.11 29.22 13.95
C ALA A 640 -45.61 29.39 14.19
N HIS A 641 -46.35 28.29 14.40
CA HIS A 641 -47.76 28.33 14.80
C HIS A 641 -47.97 29.03 16.15
N LEU A 642 -47.08 28.83 17.13
CA LEU A 642 -47.15 29.52 18.42
C LEU A 642 -47.01 31.04 18.23
N HIS A 643 -46.01 31.49 17.48
CA HIS A 643 -45.82 32.92 17.20
C HIS A 643 -46.99 33.53 16.41
N ALA A 644 -47.58 32.78 15.46
CA ALA A 644 -48.80 33.22 14.78
C ALA A 644 -49.97 33.40 15.76
N ARG A 645 -50.17 32.46 16.70
CA ARG A 645 -51.20 32.59 17.75
C ARG A 645 -50.89 33.72 18.74
N GLU A 646 -49.62 33.95 19.08
CA GLU A 646 -49.19 35.10 19.90
C GLU A 646 -49.47 36.44 19.22
N ALA A 647 -49.25 36.53 17.91
CA ALA A 647 -49.56 37.73 17.12
C ALA A 647 -51.09 37.98 17.04
N ILE A 648 -51.91 36.94 16.89
CA ILE A 648 -53.38 37.06 16.95
C ILE A 648 -53.83 37.60 18.30
N CYS A 649 -53.31 37.05 19.41
CA CYS A 649 -53.61 37.53 20.76
C CYS A 649 -53.18 38.99 20.94
N ALA A 650 -51.96 39.35 20.54
CA ALA A 650 -51.46 40.72 20.63
C ALA A 650 -52.30 41.71 19.78
N GLY A 651 -52.74 41.30 18.59
CA GLY A 651 -53.63 42.09 17.74
C GLY A 651 -55.00 42.34 18.37
N LEU A 652 -55.59 41.32 19.01
CA LEU A 652 -56.86 41.48 19.75
C LEU A 652 -56.69 42.28 21.05
N GLU A 653 -55.56 42.16 21.75
CA GLU A 653 -55.26 42.92 22.97
C GLU A 653 -55.04 44.40 22.67
N GLY A 654 -54.29 44.72 21.61
CA GLY A 654 -54.06 46.10 21.16
C GLY A 654 -55.20 46.72 20.34
N PHE A 655 -56.26 45.97 20.03
CA PHE A 655 -57.36 46.50 19.22
C PHE A 655 -58.17 47.56 19.98
N THR A 656 -58.24 48.76 19.39
CA THR A 656 -59.05 49.89 19.84
C THR A 656 -60.00 50.31 18.72
N ALA A 657 -61.31 50.39 19.03
CA ALA A 657 -62.31 50.79 18.06
C ALA A 657 -62.58 52.32 18.14
N GLU A 658 -62.34 53.02 17.03
CA GLU A 658 -62.60 54.45 16.84
C GLU A 658 -63.93 54.72 16.11
N GLY A 659 -64.39 55.97 16.12
CA GLY A 659 -65.63 56.42 15.47
C GLY A 659 -66.85 56.42 16.40
N ASP A 660 -68.05 56.46 15.83
CA ASP A 660 -69.30 56.35 16.59
C ASP A 660 -69.55 54.92 17.10
N ASP A 661 -70.47 54.76 18.04
CA ASP A 661 -70.74 53.44 18.65
C ASP A 661 -71.17 52.38 17.60
N LYS A 662 -71.80 52.78 16.47
CA LYS A 662 -72.18 51.86 15.39
C LYS A 662 -70.96 51.38 14.59
N ALA A 663 -70.08 52.29 14.21
CA ALA A 663 -68.82 52.00 13.54
C ALA A 663 -67.91 51.12 14.43
N ARG A 664 -67.84 51.45 15.73
CA ARG A 664 -67.07 50.69 16.72
C ARG A 664 -67.57 49.25 16.87
N GLN A 665 -68.89 49.04 16.99
CA GLN A 665 -69.47 47.70 17.05
C GLN A 665 -69.18 46.89 15.78
N ALA A 666 -69.26 47.51 14.59
CA ALA A 666 -68.95 46.85 13.33
C ALA A 666 -67.46 46.48 13.22
N ALA A 667 -66.55 47.37 13.65
CA ALA A 667 -65.11 47.17 13.66
C ALA A 667 -64.71 46.02 14.60
N ILE A 668 -65.24 45.99 15.84
CA ILE A 668 -65.04 44.88 16.78
C ILE A 668 -65.53 43.56 16.17
N GLY A 669 -66.73 43.56 15.58
CA GLY A 669 -67.30 42.38 14.95
C GLY A 669 -66.46 41.85 13.77
N LYS A 670 -65.79 42.73 13.03
CA LYS A 670 -64.82 42.35 11.98
C LYS A 670 -63.55 41.74 12.60
N ALA A 671 -62.93 42.44 13.56
CA ALA A 671 -61.70 41.98 14.20
C ALA A 671 -61.82 40.58 14.83
N LEU A 672 -62.95 40.29 15.49
CA LEU A 672 -63.23 38.97 16.06
C LEU A 672 -63.38 37.86 15.01
N ARG A 673 -63.99 38.15 13.84
CA ARG A 673 -64.11 37.17 12.74
C ARG A 673 -62.76 36.90 12.08
N ASP A 674 -62.00 37.96 11.80
CA ASP A 674 -60.68 37.85 11.15
C ASP A 674 -59.70 37.08 12.06
N ALA A 675 -59.71 37.36 13.37
CA ALA A 675 -58.90 36.64 14.34
C ALA A 675 -59.31 35.17 14.51
N ALA A 676 -60.61 34.86 14.49
CA ALA A 676 -61.08 33.47 14.54
C ALA A 676 -60.65 32.68 13.29
N ALA A 677 -60.75 33.29 12.10
CA ALA A 677 -60.27 32.67 10.86
C ALA A 677 -58.76 32.41 10.91
N ALA A 678 -57.96 33.40 11.34
CA ALA A 678 -56.51 33.24 11.50
C ALA A 678 -56.14 32.18 12.57
N TRP A 679 -56.90 32.10 13.66
CA TRP A 679 -56.70 31.10 14.71
C TRP A 679 -56.97 29.68 14.20
N HIS A 680 -58.07 29.47 13.46
CA HIS A 680 -58.39 28.17 12.86
C HIS A 680 -57.43 27.77 11.72
N ALA A 681 -56.84 28.74 11.01
CA ALA A 681 -55.79 28.48 10.02
C ALA A 681 -54.43 28.10 10.66
N SER A 682 -54.22 28.38 11.95
CA SER A 682 -52.97 28.04 12.65
C SER A 682 -52.95 26.59 13.14
N GLY A 683 -51.91 25.85 12.76
CA GLY A 683 -51.73 24.45 13.15
C GLY A 683 -51.37 24.25 14.63
N VAL A 684 -50.90 23.04 14.94
CA VAL A 684 -50.59 22.62 16.32
C VAL A 684 -49.39 23.39 16.88
N VAL A 685 -49.45 23.75 18.16
CA VAL A 685 -48.39 24.48 18.90
C VAL A 685 -47.64 23.56 19.87
N PRO A 686 -46.53 23.97 20.49
CA PRO A 686 -45.86 23.17 21.52
C PRO A 686 -46.77 23.00 22.74
N ARG A 687 -46.99 21.75 23.18
CA ARG A 687 -47.88 21.40 24.31
C ARG A 687 -47.68 22.24 25.57
N ALA A 688 -46.43 22.61 25.88
CA ALA A 688 -46.09 23.44 27.04
C ALA A 688 -46.66 24.87 26.98
N ALA A 689 -46.96 25.40 25.79
CA ALA A 689 -47.52 26.73 25.58
C ALA A 689 -49.03 26.73 25.27
N GLU A 690 -49.59 25.57 24.90
CA GLU A 690 -50.95 25.40 24.38
C GLU A 690 -52.04 25.98 25.29
N ALA A 691 -52.10 25.53 26.55
CA ALA A 691 -53.10 26.02 27.52
C ALA A 691 -52.95 27.52 27.82
N ARG A 692 -51.71 28.04 27.83
CA ARG A 692 -51.44 29.48 28.07
C ARG A 692 -51.94 30.33 26.90
N ILE A 693 -51.65 29.94 25.66
CA ILE A 693 -52.03 30.73 24.49
C ILE A 693 -53.54 30.67 24.23
N GLU A 694 -54.19 29.53 24.48
CA GLU A 694 -55.65 29.38 24.39
C GLU A 694 -56.37 30.25 25.44
N THR A 695 -55.86 30.29 26.68
CA THR A 695 -56.40 31.15 27.74
C THR A 695 -56.28 32.64 27.40
N ARG A 696 -55.11 33.05 26.88
CA ARG A 696 -54.86 34.42 26.41
C ARG A 696 -55.84 34.83 25.30
N TYR A 697 -56.02 33.96 24.29
CA TYR A 697 -56.97 34.19 23.20
C TYR A 697 -58.41 34.34 23.71
N ARG A 698 -58.89 33.43 24.58
CA ARG A 698 -60.23 33.52 25.18
C ARG A 698 -60.43 34.83 25.95
N ALA A 699 -59.44 35.28 26.72
CA ALA A 699 -59.52 36.54 27.46
C ALA A 699 -59.61 37.76 26.53
N ALA A 700 -58.80 37.81 25.47
CA ALA A 700 -58.81 38.89 24.49
C ALA A 700 -60.14 38.96 23.70
N VAL A 701 -60.68 37.80 23.31
CA VAL A 701 -62.01 37.68 22.68
C VAL A 701 -63.11 38.16 23.63
N ALA A 702 -63.10 37.71 24.90
CA ALA A 702 -64.11 38.08 25.89
C ALA A 702 -64.12 39.59 26.19
N ARG A 703 -62.95 40.25 26.23
CA ARG A 703 -62.84 41.72 26.37
C ARG A 703 -63.62 42.43 25.28
N LEU A 704 -63.31 42.12 24.01
CA LEU A 704 -63.93 42.77 22.85
C LEU A 704 -65.41 42.45 22.71
N GLN A 705 -65.83 41.22 23.02
CA GLN A 705 -67.25 40.87 23.11
C GLN A 705 -67.98 41.72 24.17
N GLY A 706 -67.38 41.88 25.35
CA GLY A 706 -67.90 42.74 26.41
C GLY A 706 -68.04 44.22 25.99
N GLU A 707 -67.09 44.75 25.23
CA GLU A 707 -67.16 46.11 24.66
C GLU A 707 -68.30 46.24 23.63
N ALA A 708 -68.43 45.28 22.70
CA ALA A 708 -69.52 45.27 21.72
C ALA A 708 -70.91 45.11 22.37
N ASP A 709 -71.01 44.34 23.45
CA ASP A 709 -72.25 44.18 24.23
C ASP A 709 -72.58 45.43 25.05
N ALA A 710 -71.58 46.10 25.63
CA ALA A 710 -71.76 47.37 26.33
C ALA A 710 -72.24 48.48 25.38
N ILE A 711 -71.67 48.55 24.17
CA ILE A 711 -72.14 49.43 23.10
C ILE A 711 -73.61 49.12 22.75
N ARG A 712 -73.96 47.85 22.52
CA ARG A 712 -75.33 47.44 22.19
C ARG A 712 -76.33 47.83 23.29
N LYS A 713 -75.98 47.62 24.56
CA LYS A 713 -76.81 48.02 25.70
C LYS A 713 -76.97 49.54 25.82
N ARG A 714 -75.91 50.32 25.57
CA ARG A 714 -76.00 51.79 25.54
C ARG A 714 -76.92 52.28 24.43
N ALA A 715 -76.79 51.71 23.23
CA ALA A 715 -77.66 52.03 22.10
C ALA A 715 -79.13 51.69 22.39
N GLY A 716 -79.40 50.50 22.94
CA GLY A 716 -80.75 50.08 23.35
C GLY A 716 -81.35 50.99 24.44
N ALA A 717 -80.56 51.36 25.45
CA ALA A 717 -81.00 52.29 26.49
C ALA A 717 -81.28 53.71 25.95
N ALA A 718 -80.47 54.20 25.00
CA ALA A 718 -80.71 55.48 24.34
C ALA A 718 -82.01 55.48 23.51
N GLN A 719 -82.26 54.38 22.77
CA GLN A 719 -83.51 54.20 22.01
C GLN A 719 -84.74 54.09 22.93
N ALA A 720 -84.64 53.38 24.05
CA ALA A 720 -85.73 53.30 25.04
C ALA A 720 -86.01 54.65 25.72
N ASN A 721 -84.99 55.46 26.01
CA ASN A 721 -85.18 56.82 26.53
C ASN A 721 -85.86 57.73 25.50
N ALA A 722 -85.40 57.72 24.24
CA ALA A 722 -86.05 58.48 23.18
C ALA A 722 -87.51 58.05 22.97
N LEU A 723 -87.81 56.74 23.04
CA LEU A 723 -89.15 56.19 22.91
C LEU A 723 -90.07 56.68 24.03
N ARG A 724 -89.59 56.65 25.29
CA ARG A 724 -90.27 57.27 26.42
C ARG A 724 -90.54 58.75 26.15
N ASP A 725 -89.52 59.51 25.77
CA ASP A 725 -89.60 60.97 25.74
C ASP A 725 -90.61 61.42 24.66
N LYS A 726 -90.65 60.73 23.51
CA LYS A 726 -91.68 60.93 22.49
C LYS A 726 -93.06 60.47 22.93
N LEU A 727 -93.21 59.30 23.59
CA LEU A 727 -94.52 58.88 24.10
C LEU A 727 -95.05 59.85 25.17
N ARG A 728 -94.20 60.33 26.09
CA ARG A 728 -94.55 61.35 27.08
C ARG A 728 -95.01 62.65 26.41
N LEU A 729 -94.35 63.08 25.34
CA LEU A 729 -94.77 64.27 24.60
C LEU A 729 -96.17 64.09 23.98
N VAL A 730 -96.45 62.92 23.41
CA VAL A 730 -97.79 62.57 22.87
C VAL A 730 -98.83 62.55 23.98
N GLN A 731 -98.56 61.86 25.10
CA GLN A 731 -99.47 61.79 26.26
C GLN A 731 -99.72 63.17 26.89
N ALA A 732 -98.71 64.04 26.93
CA ALA A 732 -98.87 65.40 27.44
C ALA A 732 -99.74 66.28 26.52
N LEU A 733 -99.62 66.12 25.19
CA LEU A 733 -100.52 66.76 24.23
C LEU A 733 -101.96 66.23 24.36
N GLU A 734 -102.14 64.92 24.51
CA GLU A 734 -103.45 64.28 24.74
C GLU A 734 -104.11 64.74 26.04
N ASN A 735 -103.35 64.85 27.13
CA ASN A 735 -103.83 65.41 28.40
C ASN A 735 -104.17 66.91 28.28
N ALA A 736 -103.38 67.69 27.54
CA ALA A 736 -103.68 69.10 27.25
C ALA A 736 -104.92 69.28 26.35
N LEU A 737 -105.24 68.28 25.52
CA LEU A 737 -106.46 68.26 24.70
C LEU A 737 -107.73 68.00 25.51
N ALA A 738 -107.65 67.11 26.50
CA ALA A 738 -108.74 66.84 27.43
C ALA A 738 -108.98 67.98 28.44
N ALA A 739 -107.95 68.78 28.74
CA ALA A 739 -108.10 70.00 29.53
C ALA A 739 -108.76 71.14 28.74
N PRO A 740 -109.54 72.03 29.39
CA PRO A 740 -110.06 73.23 28.76
C PRO A 740 -108.96 74.29 28.59
N GLY A 741 -108.47 74.48 27.36
CA GLY A 741 -107.48 75.51 27.03
C GLY A 741 -107.01 75.47 25.57
N PRO A 742 -106.44 76.58 25.06
CA PRO A 742 -105.84 76.62 23.73
C PRO A 742 -104.60 75.71 23.66
N VAL A 743 -104.36 75.11 22.50
CA VAL A 743 -103.23 74.22 22.25
C VAL A 743 -102.48 74.74 21.03
N ASP A 744 -101.25 75.22 21.23
CA ASP A 744 -100.41 75.75 20.15
C ASP A 744 -99.74 74.61 19.36
N ALA A 745 -100.29 74.30 18.20
CA ALA A 745 -99.77 73.23 17.34
C ALA A 745 -98.33 73.48 16.85
N GLN A 746 -97.85 74.72 16.78
CA GLN A 746 -96.48 75.02 16.35
C GLN A 746 -95.47 74.69 17.45
N ASP A 747 -95.73 75.12 18.69
CA ASP A 747 -94.91 74.79 19.87
C ASP A 747 -94.80 73.26 20.07
N TRP A 748 -95.91 72.53 20.04
CA TRP A 748 -95.87 71.07 20.14
C TRP A 748 -95.08 70.42 19.00
N SER A 749 -95.24 70.88 17.76
CA SER A 749 -94.48 70.37 16.61
C SER A 749 -92.97 70.62 16.73
N ALA A 750 -92.58 71.79 17.25
CA ALA A 750 -91.18 72.12 17.54
C ALA A 750 -90.60 71.20 18.63
N ARG A 751 -91.36 70.91 19.69
CA ARG A 751 -90.97 69.95 20.73
C ARG A 751 -90.79 68.54 20.19
N TRP A 752 -91.64 68.09 19.26
CA TRP A 752 -91.48 66.79 18.61
C TRP A 752 -90.20 66.71 17.78
N ALA A 753 -89.93 67.75 16.98
CA ALA A 753 -88.74 67.84 16.13
C ALA A 753 -87.41 67.91 16.94
N ALA A 754 -87.46 68.40 18.18
CA ALA A 754 -86.31 68.44 19.08
C ALA A 754 -85.94 67.07 19.71
N LEU A 755 -86.81 66.06 19.62
CA LEU A 755 -86.58 64.75 20.21
C LEU A 755 -85.87 63.77 19.25
N PRO A 756 -84.98 62.89 19.73
CA PRO A 756 -84.23 61.97 18.87
C PRO A 756 -85.12 61.05 18.02
N PRO A 757 -84.70 60.68 16.81
CA PRO A 757 -85.43 59.74 15.95
C PRO A 757 -85.40 58.31 16.49
N LEU A 758 -86.53 57.62 16.36
CA LEU A 758 -86.76 56.23 16.77
C LEU A 758 -86.61 55.26 15.58
N PRO A 759 -86.63 53.93 15.82
CA PRO A 759 -86.76 52.95 14.74
C PRO A 759 -88.07 53.17 14.00
N ALA A 760 -88.07 52.91 12.68
CA ALA A 760 -89.09 53.39 11.75
C ALA A 760 -90.54 53.08 12.16
N ASP A 761 -90.80 51.92 12.77
CA ASP A 761 -92.17 51.54 13.17
C ASP A 761 -92.65 52.29 14.41
N TYR A 762 -91.79 52.49 15.43
CA TYR A 762 -92.12 53.32 16.59
C TYR A 762 -92.26 54.79 16.22
N GLU A 763 -91.35 55.31 15.38
CA GLU A 763 -91.40 56.69 14.89
C GLU A 763 -92.70 56.94 14.12
N ARG A 764 -93.03 56.09 13.12
CA ARG A 764 -94.25 56.20 12.32
C ARG A 764 -95.51 56.13 13.19
N THR A 765 -95.56 55.19 14.12
CA THR A 765 -96.73 54.98 14.99
C THR A 765 -96.96 56.15 15.94
N LEU A 766 -95.94 56.60 16.66
CA LEU A 766 -96.09 57.73 17.59
C LEU A 766 -96.33 59.04 16.84
N HIS A 767 -95.68 59.26 15.69
CA HIS A 767 -95.91 60.46 14.88
C HIS A 767 -97.32 60.51 14.28
N ALA A 768 -97.89 59.36 13.87
CA ALA A 768 -99.28 59.29 13.41
C ALA A 768 -100.27 59.63 14.54
N ARG A 769 -100.06 59.09 15.75
CA ARG A 769 -100.85 59.41 16.95
C ARG A 769 -100.74 60.89 17.33
N PHE A 770 -99.52 61.43 17.32
CA PHE A 770 -99.22 62.84 17.55
C PHE A 770 -99.94 63.78 16.56
N ASN A 771 -99.87 63.48 15.27
CA ASN A 771 -100.52 64.29 14.24
C ASN A 771 -102.05 64.21 14.32
N ALA A 772 -102.63 63.06 14.68
CA ALA A 772 -104.06 62.95 14.94
C ALA A 772 -104.50 63.83 16.13
N ALA A 773 -103.70 63.87 17.20
CA ALA A 773 -103.92 64.76 18.33
C ALA A 773 -103.83 66.25 17.91
N LEU A 774 -102.81 66.64 17.14
CA LEU A 774 -102.67 68.02 16.63
C LEU A 774 -103.82 68.42 15.69
N GLN A 775 -104.29 67.52 14.83
CA GLN A 775 -105.46 67.78 13.97
C GLN A 775 -106.74 67.98 14.80
N ALA A 776 -106.95 67.17 15.85
CA ALA A 776 -108.05 67.37 16.78
C ALA A 776 -107.90 68.66 17.62
N ALA A 777 -106.67 69.13 17.85
CA ALA A 777 -106.39 70.38 18.56
C ALA A 777 -106.74 71.64 17.76
N ALA A 778 -106.53 71.60 16.44
CA ALA A 778 -106.77 72.70 15.51
C ALA A 778 -108.21 72.77 14.97
N ALA A 779 -109.04 71.76 15.26
CA ALA A 779 -110.43 71.67 14.84
C ALA A 779 -111.39 72.30 15.86
N ASP A 780 -112.65 72.50 15.44
CA ASP A 780 -113.72 72.99 16.31
C ASP A 780 -113.98 72.08 17.53
N ALA A 781 -114.74 72.59 18.50
CA ALA A 781 -114.98 71.93 19.79
C ALA A 781 -115.53 70.49 19.69
N ALA A 782 -116.30 70.17 18.65
CA ALA A 782 -116.90 68.84 18.47
C ALA A 782 -115.86 67.74 18.10
N PRO A 783 -115.04 67.88 17.04
CA PRO A 783 -113.90 66.99 16.79
C PRO A 783 -112.95 66.82 17.98
N ARG A 784 -112.61 67.93 18.69
CA ARG A 784 -111.78 67.86 19.90
C ARG A 784 -112.42 67.01 21.00
N GLY A 785 -113.72 67.19 21.24
CA GLY A 785 -114.50 66.39 22.20
C GLY A 785 -114.57 64.90 21.82
N ALA A 786 -114.74 64.58 20.54
CA ALA A 786 -114.76 63.20 20.05
C ALA A 786 -113.40 62.49 20.24
N TYR A 787 -112.30 63.21 20.03
CA TYR A 787 -110.95 62.70 20.30
C TYR A 787 -110.75 62.48 21.81
N ALA A 788 -111.10 63.45 22.65
CA ALA A 788 -111.02 63.32 24.12
C ALA A 788 -111.87 62.15 24.66
N GLY A 789 -113.08 61.94 24.13
CA GLY A 789 -113.92 60.78 24.47
C GLY A 789 -113.27 59.44 24.08
N THR A 790 -112.55 59.40 22.96
CA THR A 790 -111.77 58.22 22.53
C THR A 790 -110.61 57.93 23.48
N LEU A 791 -109.94 58.97 23.99
CA LEU A 791 -108.85 58.84 24.96
C LEU A 791 -109.33 58.23 26.29
N GLU A 792 -110.48 58.66 26.84
CA GLU A 792 -111.01 58.06 28.07
C GLU A 792 -111.53 56.63 27.82
N ALA A 793 -112.21 56.37 26.68
CA ALA A 793 -112.73 55.04 26.34
C ALA A 793 -111.63 53.96 26.25
N ASN A 794 -110.43 54.31 25.80
CA ASN A 794 -109.29 53.38 25.69
C ASN A 794 -108.54 53.13 27.01
N ARG A 795 -108.83 53.89 28.09
CA ARG A 795 -108.04 53.85 29.34
C ARG A 795 -108.02 52.49 30.03
N SER A 796 -109.16 51.80 30.09
CA SER A 796 -109.27 50.45 30.67
C SER A 796 -108.48 49.41 29.86
N ARG A 797 -108.53 49.53 28.52
CA ARG A 797 -107.76 48.69 27.59
C ARG A 797 -106.26 48.92 27.72
N LEU A 798 -105.81 50.17 27.86
CA LEU A 798 -104.40 50.51 28.09
C LEU A 798 -103.89 49.82 29.36
N LEU A 799 -104.61 49.94 30.48
CA LEU A 799 -104.23 49.33 31.75
C LEU A 799 -104.09 47.80 31.66
N ALA A 800 -104.99 47.14 30.92
CA ALA A 800 -104.91 45.70 30.68
C ALA A 800 -103.68 45.30 29.85
N GLU A 801 -103.35 46.03 28.78
CA GLU A 801 -102.17 45.73 27.94
C GLU A 801 -100.85 46.05 28.66
N VAL A 802 -100.78 47.11 29.47
CA VAL A 802 -99.61 47.40 30.33
C VAL A 802 -99.37 46.25 31.31
N LEU A 803 -100.44 45.78 31.97
CA LEU A 803 -100.37 44.64 32.90
C LEU A 803 -99.93 43.34 32.19
N ARG A 804 -100.46 43.10 30.98
CA ARG A 804 -100.06 41.96 30.13
C ARG A 804 -98.58 42.00 29.79
N LEU A 805 -98.08 43.18 29.38
CA LEU A 805 -96.68 43.38 29.02
C LEU A 805 -95.73 43.26 30.23
N GLU A 806 -96.14 43.70 31.42
CA GLU A 806 -95.38 43.51 32.68
C GLU A 806 -95.23 42.03 33.04
N ILE A 807 -96.28 41.23 32.85
CA ILE A 807 -96.24 39.78 33.06
C ILE A 807 -95.25 39.13 32.07
N VAL A 808 -95.33 39.47 30.78
CA VAL A 808 -94.44 38.91 29.74
C VAL A 808 -92.99 39.35 29.92
N ALA A 809 -92.75 40.59 30.37
CA ALA A 809 -91.42 41.13 30.64
C ALA A 809 -90.85 40.73 32.01
N GLY A 810 -91.62 40.03 32.86
CA GLY A 810 -91.20 39.64 34.21
C GLY A 810 -91.02 40.82 35.18
N ILE A 811 -91.63 41.97 34.90
CA ILE A 811 -91.59 43.17 35.75
C ILE A 811 -92.67 43.05 36.82
N ASP A 812 -92.39 43.48 38.05
CA ASP A 812 -93.42 43.56 39.10
C ASP A 812 -94.41 44.71 38.82
N SER A 813 -95.70 44.45 38.94
CA SER A 813 -96.75 45.46 38.76
C SER A 813 -96.97 46.32 40.01
N GLY A 814 -96.56 45.85 41.19
CA GLY A 814 -96.93 46.44 42.48
C GLY A 814 -98.09 45.69 43.17
N ALA A 815 -98.13 45.78 44.50
CA ALA A 815 -99.01 44.98 45.35
C ALA A 815 -100.50 45.24 45.10
N GLU A 816 -100.87 46.48 44.78
CA GLU A 816 -102.23 46.91 44.47
C GLU A 816 -102.82 46.23 43.23
N PHE A 817 -101.98 45.84 42.26
CA PHE A 817 -102.41 45.14 41.05
C PHE A 817 -102.30 43.62 41.17
N ALA A 818 -101.89 43.05 42.32
CA ALA A 818 -101.61 41.63 42.47
C ALA A 818 -102.81 40.72 42.10
N ARG A 819 -104.04 41.13 42.44
CA ARG A 819 -105.27 40.41 42.09
C ARG A 819 -105.54 40.40 40.58
N ASP A 820 -105.44 41.56 39.94
CA ASP A 820 -105.68 41.69 38.50
C ASP A 820 -104.56 41.05 37.70
N ARG A 821 -103.32 41.13 38.19
CA ARG A 821 -102.14 40.44 37.65
C ARG A 821 -102.35 38.93 37.66
N LEU A 822 -102.82 38.35 38.76
CA LEU A 822 -103.09 36.91 38.85
C LEU A 822 -104.22 36.48 37.90
N LYS A 823 -105.29 37.29 37.77
CA LYS A 823 -106.34 37.06 36.77
C LYS A 823 -105.78 37.08 35.33
N MET A 824 -105.02 38.13 34.99
CA MET A 824 -104.38 38.29 33.68
C MET A 824 -103.36 37.19 33.41
N GLN A 825 -102.62 36.69 34.41
CA GLN A 825 -101.72 35.55 34.26
C GLN A 825 -102.47 34.27 33.87
N VAL A 826 -103.63 34.01 34.47
CA VAL A 826 -104.49 32.86 34.08
C VAL A 826 -105.04 33.04 32.66
N GLU A 827 -105.50 34.24 32.30
CA GLU A 827 -105.99 34.56 30.95
C GLU A 827 -104.87 34.39 29.89
N VAL A 828 -103.68 34.95 30.13
CA VAL A 828 -102.51 34.82 29.24
C VAL A 828 -102.03 33.37 29.11
N LEU A 829 -102.05 32.59 30.20
CA LEU A 829 -101.75 31.16 30.15
C LEU A 829 -102.78 30.40 29.30
N GLN A 830 -104.08 30.65 29.50
CA GLN A 830 -105.15 30.04 28.71
C GLN A 830 -105.06 30.40 27.22
N ASP A 831 -104.77 31.66 26.89
CA ASP A 831 -104.53 32.12 25.51
C ASP A 831 -103.31 31.44 24.88
N SER A 832 -102.20 31.29 25.63
CA SER A 832 -100.99 30.62 25.14
C SER A 832 -101.20 29.12 24.88
N LEU A 833 -102.01 28.46 25.71
CA LEU A 833 -102.38 27.05 25.55
C LEU A 833 -103.34 26.85 24.36
N LYS A 834 -104.28 27.78 24.13
CA LYS A 834 -105.22 27.72 22.99
C LYS A 834 -104.57 28.04 21.64
N SER A 835 -103.59 28.96 21.60
CA SER A 835 -102.98 29.45 20.36
C SER A 835 -101.78 28.64 19.86
N GLY A 836 -101.30 27.66 20.65
CA GLY A 836 -100.19 26.77 20.31
C GLY A 836 -98.81 27.45 20.19
N HIS A 837 -98.75 28.78 20.30
CA HIS A 837 -97.52 29.56 20.24
C HIS A 837 -96.96 29.78 21.65
N LYS A 838 -95.67 29.47 21.83
CA LYS A 838 -94.95 29.93 23.03
C LYS A 838 -94.97 31.46 23.07
N ALA A 839 -95.58 32.02 24.11
CA ALA A 839 -95.56 33.45 24.40
C ALA A 839 -94.13 33.91 24.76
N GLY A 840 -93.31 34.15 23.72
CA GLY A 840 -91.88 34.44 23.89
C GLY A 840 -91.09 34.69 22.59
N HIS A 841 -91.74 34.79 21.43
CA HIS A 841 -91.05 35.28 20.22
C HIS A 841 -90.87 36.81 20.31
N ALA A 842 -89.61 37.26 20.27
CA ALA A 842 -89.25 38.68 20.40
C ALA A 842 -89.98 39.59 19.41
N GLY A 843 -90.23 39.13 18.17
CA GLY A 843 -91.01 39.88 17.17
C GLY A 843 -92.47 40.10 17.57
N ALA A 844 -93.12 39.14 18.23
CA ALA A 844 -94.48 39.30 18.74
C ALA A 844 -94.52 40.30 19.92
N GLN A 845 -93.50 40.28 20.78
CA GLN A 845 -93.38 41.23 21.90
C GLN A 845 -93.11 42.66 21.41
N ALA A 846 -92.24 42.83 20.41
CA ALA A 846 -92.00 44.13 19.77
C ALA A 846 -93.28 44.69 19.11
N ALA A 847 -94.05 43.85 18.42
CA ALA A 847 -95.34 44.26 17.85
C ALA A 847 -96.35 44.71 18.92
N GLN A 848 -96.38 44.06 20.09
CA GLN A 848 -97.23 44.48 21.22
C GLN A 848 -96.78 45.84 21.80
N PHE A 849 -95.47 46.11 21.89
CA PHE A 849 -94.97 47.43 22.31
C PHE A 849 -95.28 48.54 21.29
N VAL A 850 -95.23 48.24 19.98
CA VAL A 850 -95.70 49.18 18.95
C VAL A 850 -97.21 49.42 19.08
N ALA A 851 -98.01 48.37 19.34
CA ALA A 851 -99.46 48.50 19.56
C ALA A 851 -99.80 49.32 20.82
N LEU A 852 -99.01 49.19 21.89
CA LEU A 852 -99.12 50.03 23.09
C LEU A 852 -98.85 51.51 22.75
N CYS A 853 -97.80 51.79 21.97
CA CYS A 853 -97.49 53.14 21.49
C CYS A 853 -98.61 53.71 20.60
N ALA A 854 -99.26 52.85 19.79
CA ALA A 854 -100.33 53.23 18.88
C ALA A 854 -101.64 53.64 19.56
N MET A 855 -101.88 53.25 20.82
CA MET A 855 -103.19 53.37 21.49
C MET A 855 -103.40 54.77 22.12
N PRO A 856 -104.23 55.66 21.53
CA PRO A 856 -104.52 56.97 22.13
C PRO A 856 -105.41 56.76 23.35
N ALA A 857 -104.94 57.18 24.53
CA ALA A 857 -105.63 56.97 25.81
C ALA A 857 -105.19 58.02 26.85
N LEU A 858 -106.08 58.40 27.77
CA LEU A 858 -105.70 59.25 28.90
C LEU A 858 -104.86 58.46 29.91
N VAL A 859 -103.73 59.03 30.31
CA VAL A 859 -102.70 58.35 31.13
C VAL A 859 -102.39 59.20 32.35
N ASP A 860 -102.45 58.59 33.54
CA ASP A 860 -101.96 59.19 34.78
C ASP A 860 -100.46 58.93 34.98
N ASP A 861 -99.82 59.73 35.85
CA ASP A 861 -98.37 59.65 36.09
C ASP A 861 -97.89 58.24 36.50
N ARG A 862 -98.76 57.50 37.20
CA ARG A 862 -98.50 56.11 37.61
C ARG A 862 -98.44 55.16 36.40
N THR A 863 -99.41 55.23 35.51
CA THR A 863 -99.48 54.39 34.32
C THR A 863 -98.37 54.76 33.33
N ALA A 864 -98.04 56.04 33.21
CA ALA A 864 -96.87 56.49 32.44
C ALA A 864 -95.56 55.90 33.01
N SER A 865 -95.35 55.95 34.32
CA SER A 865 -94.18 55.37 34.99
C SER A 865 -94.06 53.83 34.82
N ARG A 866 -95.20 53.13 34.75
CA ARG A 866 -95.25 51.68 34.44
C ARG A 866 -94.81 51.39 33.00
N ILE A 867 -95.36 52.12 32.03
CA ILE A 867 -94.98 52.04 30.61
C ILE A 867 -93.48 52.35 30.41
N GLU A 868 -92.95 53.31 31.16
CA GLU A 868 -91.52 53.61 31.14
C GLU A 868 -90.65 52.47 31.67
N THR A 869 -91.08 51.83 32.75
CA THR A 869 -90.34 50.72 33.36
C THR A 869 -90.26 49.54 32.38
N LEU A 870 -91.34 49.31 31.63
CA LEU A 870 -91.36 48.38 30.49
C LEU A 870 -90.31 48.73 29.42
N PHE A 871 -90.33 49.96 28.87
CA PHE A 871 -89.38 50.33 27.82
C PHE A 871 -87.92 50.33 28.29
N ARG A 872 -87.65 50.80 29.52
CA ARG A 872 -86.30 50.74 30.11
C ARG A 872 -85.80 49.31 30.24
N ARG A 873 -86.68 48.36 30.61
CA ARG A 873 -86.31 46.94 30.71
C ARG A 873 -85.90 46.34 29.36
N VAL A 874 -86.67 46.63 28.31
CA VAL A 874 -86.36 46.16 26.94
C VAL A 874 -85.06 46.78 26.42
N GLY A 875 -84.90 48.11 26.57
CA GLY A 875 -83.69 48.81 26.15
C GLY A 875 -82.42 48.36 26.88
N ALA A 876 -82.50 48.03 28.18
CA ALA A 876 -81.39 47.51 28.97
C ALA A 876 -80.93 46.10 28.53
N GLU A 877 -81.81 45.34 27.90
CA GLU A 877 -81.49 44.03 27.30
C GLU A 877 -80.90 44.15 25.89
N GLY A 878 -80.87 45.37 25.31
CA GLY A 878 -80.31 45.64 23.98
C GLY A 878 -81.08 44.97 22.85
N ARG A 879 -82.41 44.79 23.04
CA ARG A 879 -83.35 44.14 22.11
C ARG A 879 -84.16 45.14 21.31
#